data_AF-A0A841DN19-F1
#
_entry.id   AF-A0A841DN19-F1
#
_cell.length_a   1.000
_cell.length_b   1.000
_cell.length_c   1.000
_cell.angle_alpha   90.00
_cell.angle_beta   90.00
_cell.angle_gamma   90.00
#
_symmetry.space_group_name_H-M   'P 1'
#
loop_
_entity.id
_entity.type
_entity.pdbx_description
1 polymer ?
#
loop_
_entity_poly.entity_id
_entity_poly.type
_entity_poly.pdbx_seq_one_letter_code
_entity_poly.pdbx_strand_id
1 'polypeptide(L)'
;MEVAGPAVTAADKALATPSLRADLTKERFYFLMADRFANGDKSNDAGGLTGDRLQTGLDPTDKGFYHGGDLAGVIQKLDYIKSLGTTSIWLTPSFKNRPVQGTGTDVSAGYHGYWITDFTQIDPHLGTNADMKRLIDLAHRKGMKVFFDIITNHTADVISYQSGNYGYVPKSTSPYKDAAGNVFDDKQYAAGDTFPPLDKNSSFPNVPVFRMPADASVKVPAWLNDATQYHNRGDSTFAGESAEYGDFVGLDDLFTEQPKVRDGLIDVYRTWAEFGIDGFRIDTVKHVNLEFWQKFSPAVLAAARASGTKKFFMFGEVYDANPQFMSTYTTKGNLQATLDFGFQQNAVAYAKGDPGTKLRDLYANDDYYTDTDSNAYQLPTFLGNHDMGRVGTFLKQSGASGKELLARDELAHSLMYLTRGQPVIYYGDEQGFTGAGGDKDARQDMFATKTADYADDEVVDGTGTTTIGSKDRYDVNAPLYKHIAALARLRSKYPALSDGRQVHRYSSNSNGLYAFSRLGSDNVEYLVVANNSKTAANATVATYGPRTWLRPVYGGSTAVKTDREGRVLVSQPPLSVTVYQAQKKVPARSKAPAVYMSSPELGATVSGRAEIAAAVPENTPATVTFGYRPVGTKEWKRLGSDDSAPYRVFQDVSGLPKGTQLEYRAVLRDASGNYSASSSYGVVGDAPPPGGGGNTGLVVQPANVSVPGDHNSEMGCAADWSPDCSQAQLTLDPKDKVWKGTYTLPAGEHAYKAAINKSWDENYGAGGTLNGANISYTAPNGPVTFYYEHGRHFATSNAQGPIITVPGSFQSELGCPTDWDPSCMRPWLTDEDGDGTYTWSTSELGAGSYEAKVAHNLSWDESYPAANVPVTVPRDGLIVTFSYVLATHQFTVTTAKPGAQPDLGQAKAQWVSRDTLLVPAVDHPERFRWRLHWSATGALKIDADDIGGASIGLRYDPREVRPGYTTLRLSHLGALHGVRLGTAQLGLAQYDDTGRLLDATGVQRGG
;
A
#
# COMPACT_ATOMS: atom_id res chain seq x y z
N MET A 1 35.32 9.26 9.49
CA MET A 1 34.78 10.05 10.62
C MET A 1 34.01 11.23 10.05
N GLU A 2 32.69 11.10 9.93
CA GLU A 2 31.83 12.27 9.74
C GLU A 2 31.80 13.05 11.05
N VAL A 3 32.43 14.21 11.06
CA VAL A 3 32.31 15.20 12.14
C VAL A 3 30.93 15.85 12.00
N ALA A 4 30.29 16.21 13.13
CA ALA A 4 29.03 16.97 13.16
C ALA A 4 28.95 17.98 12.01
N GLY A 5 27.84 17.93 11.25
CA GLY A 5 27.70 18.60 9.94
C GLY A 5 28.11 20.08 9.94
N PRO A 6 28.52 20.62 8.78
CA PRO A 6 28.99 22.01 8.69
C PRO A 6 27.94 22.99 9.21
N ALA A 7 28.40 24.11 9.76
CA ALA A 7 27.53 25.14 10.33
C ALA A 7 26.38 25.51 9.37
N VAL A 8 25.16 25.61 9.90
CA VAL A 8 23.97 25.99 9.12
C VAL A 8 24.19 27.34 8.45
N THR A 9 24.03 27.37 7.13
CA THR A 9 24.23 28.55 6.29
C THR A 9 22.92 29.30 6.03
N ALA A 10 23.00 30.49 5.41
CA ALA A 10 21.81 31.20 4.94
C ALA A 10 21.08 30.43 3.83
N ALA A 11 21.82 29.73 2.96
CA ALA A 11 21.26 28.89 1.91
C ALA A 11 20.47 27.70 2.49
N ASP A 12 20.94 27.10 3.58
CA ASP A 12 20.21 26.02 4.28
C ASP A 12 18.85 26.52 4.79
N LYS A 13 18.82 27.71 5.40
CA LYS A 13 17.57 28.31 5.88
C LYS A 13 16.60 28.66 4.75
N ALA A 14 17.13 29.06 3.59
CA ALA A 14 16.32 29.33 2.40
C ALA A 14 15.76 28.04 1.78
N LEU A 15 16.51 26.93 1.88
CA LEU A 15 16.05 25.61 1.42
C LEU A 15 14.92 25.08 2.31
N ALA A 16 15.02 25.27 3.64
CA ALA A 16 14.10 24.72 4.62
C ALA A 16 12.67 25.30 4.53
N THR A 17 11.76 24.52 3.95
CA THR A 17 10.34 24.86 3.83
C THR A 17 9.45 23.91 4.63
N PRO A 18 8.24 24.32 5.03
CA PRO A 18 7.27 23.39 5.60
C PRO A 18 6.96 22.23 4.63
N SER A 19 6.56 21.08 5.18
CA SER A 19 5.95 20.01 4.38
C SER A 19 4.68 20.53 3.68
N LEU A 20 4.46 20.10 2.45
CA LEU A 20 3.38 20.62 1.61
C LEU A 20 2.01 20.26 2.21
N ARG A 21 1.16 21.28 2.37
CA ARG A 21 -0.26 21.13 2.72
C ARG A 21 -1.08 22.05 1.83
N ALA A 22 -1.69 21.51 0.78
CA ALA A 22 -2.58 22.28 -0.07
C ALA A 22 -3.88 22.65 0.66
N ASP A 23 -4.55 23.71 0.18
CA ASP A 23 -5.72 24.30 0.82
C ASP A 23 -6.89 23.32 1.04
N LEU A 24 -7.00 22.29 0.20
CA LEU A 24 -8.10 21.32 0.22
C LEU A 24 -7.79 20.05 1.00
N THR A 25 -6.64 19.93 1.65
CA THR A 25 -6.29 18.75 2.49
C THR A 25 -7.23 18.50 3.69
N LYS A 26 -8.20 19.40 3.95
CA LYS A 26 -9.18 19.32 5.05
C LYS A 26 -10.56 18.87 4.61
N GLU A 27 -10.77 18.64 3.32
CA GLU A 27 -12.09 18.28 2.82
C GLU A 27 -12.55 16.91 3.35
N ARG A 28 -13.87 16.76 3.42
CA ARG A 28 -14.56 15.53 3.75
C ARG A 28 -15.60 15.33 2.64
N PHE A 29 -15.39 14.30 1.84
CA PHE A 29 -16.19 14.04 0.65
C PHE A 29 -17.37 13.14 1.00
N TYR A 30 -18.49 13.40 0.32
CA TYR A 30 -19.60 12.48 0.21
C TYR A 30 -19.74 12.11 -1.26
N PHE A 31 -19.37 10.87 -1.58
CA PHE A 31 -19.37 10.32 -2.93
C PHE A 31 -20.72 9.65 -3.18
N LEU A 32 -21.47 10.17 -4.15
CA LEU A 32 -22.82 9.70 -4.47
C LEU A 32 -23.03 9.48 -5.96
N MET A 33 -23.91 8.53 -6.27
CA MET A 33 -24.45 8.30 -7.61
C MET A 33 -25.83 8.93 -7.71
N ALA A 34 -26.02 9.89 -8.61
CA ALA A 34 -27.26 10.67 -8.68
C ALA A 34 -28.50 9.76 -8.89
N ASP A 35 -28.42 8.81 -9.81
CA ASP A 35 -29.48 7.83 -10.14
C ASP A 35 -29.97 7.00 -8.94
N ARG A 36 -29.09 6.77 -7.95
CA ARG A 36 -29.39 5.93 -6.78
C ARG A 36 -29.64 6.75 -5.53
N PHE A 37 -29.48 8.07 -5.59
CA PHE A 37 -29.48 8.90 -4.40
C PHE A 37 -30.85 9.46 -4.05
N ALA A 38 -31.59 10.07 -4.97
CA ALA A 38 -32.94 10.59 -4.74
C ALA A 38 -33.62 10.98 -6.06
N ASN A 39 -34.86 10.52 -6.28
CA ASN A 39 -35.68 10.95 -7.42
C ASN A 39 -36.48 12.21 -7.04
N GLY A 40 -36.07 13.36 -7.57
CA GLY A 40 -36.66 14.66 -7.30
C GLY A 40 -37.57 15.18 -8.42
N ASP A 41 -37.40 14.70 -9.65
CA ASP A 41 -38.19 15.06 -10.83
C ASP A 41 -38.44 13.86 -11.75
N LYS A 42 -39.50 13.13 -11.46
CA LYS A 42 -39.95 11.96 -12.25
C LYS A 42 -40.20 12.22 -13.73
N SER A 43 -40.31 13.48 -14.17
CA SER A 43 -40.52 13.78 -15.58
C SER A 43 -39.30 13.49 -16.46
N ASN A 44 -38.12 13.37 -15.85
CA ASN A 44 -36.87 13.08 -16.53
C ASN A 44 -36.42 11.61 -16.43
N ASP A 45 -37.15 10.74 -15.70
CA ASP A 45 -36.77 9.33 -15.46
C ASP A 45 -36.41 8.53 -16.74
N ALA A 46 -36.99 8.88 -17.89
CA ALA A 46 -36.74 8.23 -19.18
C ALA A 46 -35.80 9.04 -20.11
N GLY A 47 -35.16 10.09 -19.61
CA GLY A 47 -34.18 10.90 -20.35
C GLY A 47 -34.76 11.63 -21.57
N GLY A 48 -36.07 11.87 -21.60
CA GLY A 48 -36.77 12.39 -22.78
C GLY A 48 -36.88 11.39 -23.94
N LEU A 49 -36.54 10.12 -23.71
CA LEU A 49 -36.66 9.03 -24.67
C LEU A 49 -38.02 8.34 -24.54
N THR A 50 -38.45 7.71 -25.63
CA THR A 50 -39.70 6.93 -25.68
C THR A 50 -39.39 5.49 -26.05
N GLY A 51 -40.01 4.53 -25.37
CA GLY A 51 -39.83 3.11 -25.67
C GLY A 51 -39.92 2.25 -24.41
N ASP A 52 -39.52 1.00 -24.56
CA ASP A 52 -39.24 0.07 -23.48
C ASP A 52 -37.86 0.34 -22.84
N ARG A 53 -37.54 -0.46 -21.82
CA ARG A 53 -36.31 -0.37 -21.03
C ARG A 53 -35.03 -0.44 -21.87
N LEU A 54 -35.02 -1.10 -23.02
CA LEU A 54 -33.85 -1.23 -23.89
C LEU A 54 -33.62 0.01 -24.75
N GLN A 55 -34.62 0.89 -24.90
CA GLN A 55 -34.46 2.17 -25.58
C GLN A 55 -34.28 3.32 -24.59
N THR A 56 -34.99 3.31 -23.47
CA THR A 56 -34.90 4.37 -22.46
C THR A 56 -33.82 4.12 -21.42
N GLY A 57 -33.47 2.87 -21.13
CA GLY A 57 -32.60 2.51 -20.02
C GLY A 57 -33.29 2.52 -18.64
N LEU A 58 -34.57 2.89 -18.55
CA LEU A 58 -35.33 2.96 -17.30
C LEU A 58 -35.94 1.60 -16.94
N ASP A 59 -35.50 1.02 -15.83
CA ASP A 59 -36.16 -0.11 -15.16
C ASP A 59 -35.76 -0.13 -13.67
N PRO A 60 -36.54 0.49 -12.78
CA PRO A 60 -36.22 0.55 -11.35
C PRO A 60 -36.24 -0.80 -10.62
N THR A 61 -36.61 -1.89 -11.28
CA THR A 61 -36.59 -3.24 -10.69
C THR A 61 -35.29 -3.97 -10.94
N ASP A 62 -34.46 -3.48 -11.86
CA ASP A 62 -33.20 -4.10 -12.28
C ASP A 62 -32.00 -3.19 -11.97
N LYS A 63 -31.13 -3.67 -11.08
CA LYS A 63 -29.88 -3.00 -10.65
C LYS A 63 -28.95 -2.57 -11.78
N GLY A 64 -29.08 -3.13 -12.98
CA GLY A 64 -28.34 -2.72 -14.17
C GLY A 64 -28.91 -1.52 -14.92
N PHE A 65 -30.03 -0.94 -14.50
CA PHE A 65 -30.79 0.07 -15.24
C PHE A 65 -30.93 1.37 -14.43
N TYR A 66 -31.44 2.43 -15.07
CA TYR A 66 -31.78 3.67 -14.38
C TYR A 66 -32.94 3.43 -13.42
N HIS A 67 -32.84 4.02 -12.22
CA HIS A 67 -33.85 3.95 -11.16
C HIS A 67 -34.58 5.30 -10.96
N GLY A 68 -34.05 6.37 -11.55
CA GLY A 68 -34.69 7.70 -11.65
C GLY A 68 -34.17 8.72 -10.63
N GLY A 69 -33.07 8.46 -9.93
CA GLY A 69 -32.45 9.49 -9.11
C GLY A 69 -31.82 10.60 -9.96
N ASP A 70 -31.85 11.84 -9.47
CA ASP A 70 -31.54 13.00 -10.30
C ASP A 70 -30.94 14.18 -9.50
N LEU A 71 -30.51 15.23 -10.21
CA LEU A 71 -29.92 16.42 -9.59
C LEU A 71 -30.92 17.20 -8.72
N ALA A 72 -32.22 17.16 -9.04
CA ALA A 72 -33.24 17.81 -8.21
C ALA A 72 -33.37 17.10 -6.85
N GLY A 73 -33.27 15.78 -6.81
CA GLY A 73 -33.24 14.97 -5.60
C GLY A 73 -31.98 15.23 -4.77
N VAL A 74 -30.80 15.29 -5.41
CA VAL A 74 -29.55 15.68 -4.73
C VAL A 74 -29.70 17.06 -4.09
N ILE A 75 -30.25 18.05 -4.81
CA ILE A 75 -30.54 19.39 -4.29
C ILE A 75 -31.43 19.34 -3.04
N GLN A 76 -32.48 18.53 -3.04
CA GLN A 76 -33.41 18.38 -1.91
C GLN A 76 -32.73 17.77 -0.67
N LYS A 77 -31.65 16.99 -0.85
CA LYS A 77 -30.94 16.29 0.22
C LYS A 77 -29.63 16.97 0.68
N LEU A 78 -29.32 18.18 0.18
CA LEU A 78 -28.11 18.90 0.60
C LEU A 78 -28.01 19.13 2.12
N ASP A 79 -29.15 19.30 2.82
CA ASP A 79 -29.15 19.47 4.29
C ASP A 79 -28.82 18.18 5.03
N TYR A 80 -29.25 17.03 4.50
CA TYR A 80 -28.84 15.72 5.01
C TYR A 80 -27.32 15.58 4.92
N ILE A 81 -26.76 15.73 3.72
CA ILE A 81 -25.30 15.65 3.47
C ILE A 81 -24.55 16.64 4.37
N LYS A 82 -25.02 17.90 4.47
CA LYS A 82 -24.37 18.91 5.29
C LYS A 82 -24.36 18.56 6.77
N SER A 83 -25.46 18.01 7.28
CA SER A 83 -25.60 17.70 8.71
C SER A 83 -24.73 16.51 9.16
N LEU A 84 -24.29 15.65 8.23
CA LEU A 84 -23.26 14.64 8.47
C LEU A 84 -21.88 15.27 8.76
N GLY A 85 -21.68 16.55 8.37
CA GLY A 85 -20.44 17.29 8.54
C GLY A 85 -19.55 17.33 7.30
N THR A 86 -20.07 16.87 6.17
CA THR A 86 -19.43 16.92 4.84
C THR A 86 -19.10 18.34 4.39
N THR A 87 -18.02 18.49 3.63
CA THR A 87 -17.59 19.77 3.04
C THR A 87 -17.42 19.72 1.53
N SER A 88 -17.47 18.54 0.92
CA SER A 88 -17.38 18.35 -0.53
C SER A 88 -18.31 17.22 -0.99
N ILE A 89 -18.96 17.39 -2.12
CA ILE A 89 -19.77 16.37 -2.80
C ILE A 89 -18.98 15.91 -4.01
N TRP A 90 -18.82 14.60 -4.19
CA TRP A 90 -18.31 14.00 -5.41
C TRP A 90 -19.46 13.23 -6.08
N LEU A 91 -19.77 13.59 -7.33
CA LEU A 91 -20.78 12.93 -8.14
C LEU A 91 -20.09 11.98 -9.12
N THR A 92 -20.66 10.78 -9.32
CA THR A 92 -20.36 9.95 -10.50
C THR A 92 -20.51 10.76 -11.80
N PRO A 93 -19.95 10.29 -12.93
CA PRO A 93 -19.98 11.09 -14.16
C PRO A 93 -21.42 11.43 -14.53
N SER A 94 -21.67 12.71 -14.79
CA SER A 94 -23.03 13.22 -15.01
C SER A 94 -23.29 13.60 -16.46
N PHE A 95 -22.36 13.33 -17.37
CA PHE A 95 -22.48 13.65 -18.80
C PHE A 95 -23.47 12.73 -19.49
N LYS A 96 -23.98 13.13 -20.65
CA LYS A 96 -24.94 12.32 -21.39
C LYS A 96 -24.34 11.00 -21.87
N ASN A 97 -24.99 9.92 -21.49
CA ASN A 97 -24.56 8.54 -21.72
C ASN A 97 -25.30 7.89 -22.89
N ARG A 98 -24.74 6.79 -23.37
CA ARG A 98 -25.47 5.81 -24.17
C ARG A 98 -26.52 5.16 -23.25
N PRO A 99 -27.82 5.22 -23.58
CA PRO A 99 -28.87 4.73 -22.68
C PRO A 99 -28.71 3.26 -22.33
N VAL A 100 -28.42 2.40 -23.31
CA VAL A 100 -28.26 0.94 -23.15
C VAL A 100 -27.16 0.41 -24.08
N GLN A 101 -26.33 -0.49 -23.57
CA GLN A 101 -25.39 -1.33 -24.35
C GLN A 101 -25.26 -2.72 -23.71
N GLY A 102 -24.51 -3.61 -24.38
CA GLY A 102 -24.42 -5.02 -24.05
C GLY A 102 -25.52 -5.86 -24.72
N THR A 103 -25.42 -7.18 -24.58
CA THR A 103 -26.36 -8.14 -25.17
C THR A 103 -26.65 -9.29 -24.22
N GLY A 104 -27.82 -9.93 -24.35
CA GLY A 104 -28.16 -11.09 -23.53
C GLY A 104 -28.20 -10.74 -22.04
N THR A 105 -27.47 -11.50 -21.23
CA THR A 105 -27.35 -11.27 -19.77
C THR A 105 -26.51 -10.05 -19.40
N ASP A 106 -25.70 -9.54 -20.34
CA ASP A 106 -24.79 -8.42 -20.11
C ASP A 106 -25.40 -7.06 -20.49
N VAL A 107 -26.68 -7.06 -20.90
CA VAL A 107 -27.40 -5.82 -21.21
C VAL A 107 -27.54 -4.96 -19.94
N SER A 108 -27.16 -3.70 -20.04
CA SER A 108 -27.24 -2.73 -18.93
C SER A 108 -27.47 -1.32 -19.47
N ALA A 109 -27.90 -0.40 -18.61
CA ALA A 109 -28.07 1.02 -18.92
C ALA A 109 -26.90 1.88 -18.44
N GLY A 110 -26.72 3.06 -19.03
CA GLY A 110 -25.67 4.03 -18.70
C GLY A 110 -25.87 4.80 -17.38
N TYR A 111 -26.65 4.26 -16.44
CA TYR A 111 -27.05 4.92 -15.18
C TYR A 111 -25.87 5.38 -14.30
N HIS A 112 -24.74 4.68 -14.43
CA HIS A 112 -23.52 4.94 -13.67
C HIS A 112 -22.68 6.10 -14.24
N GLY A 113 -22.90 6.50 -15.50
CA GLY A 113 -22.28 7.69 -16.09
C GLY A 113 -21.06 7.46 -17.01
N TYR A 114 -20.51 6.24 -17.05
CA TYR A 114 -19.22 5.94 -17.69
C TYR A 114 -19.27 5.63 -19.21
N TRP A 115 -20.44 5.65 -19.84
CA TRP A 115 -20.65 5.41 -21.27
C TRP A 115 -20.97 6.69 -22.01
N ILE A 116 -20.07 7.66 -21.94
CA ILE A 116 -20.34 9.02 -22.41
C ILE A 116 -20.47 9.04 -23.94
N THR A 117 -21.54 9.67 -24.41
CA THR A 117 -21.73 10.04 -25.81
C THR A 117 -21.64 11.55 -26.00
N ASP A 118 -21.99 12.37 -25.02
CA ASP A 118 -21.84 13.82 -25.13
C ASP A 118 -21.23 14.44 -23.88
N PHE A 119 -19.97 14.86 -24.01
CA PHE A 119 -19.16 15.46 -22.96
C PHE A 119 -19.53 16.92 -22.65
N THR A 120 -20.47 17.52 -23.38
CA THR A 120 -20.79 18.96 -23.29
C THR A 120 -22.09 19.24 -22.53
N GLN A 121 -22.86 18.21 -22.20
CA GLN A 121 -24.11 18.34 -21.47
C GLN A 121 -24.30 17.27 -20.40
N ILE A 122 -25.09 17.61 -19.38
CA ILE A 122 -25.59 16.68 -18.38
C ILE A 122 -26.55 15.68 -19.01
N ASP A 123 -26.54 14.44 -18.50
CA ASP A 123 -27.46 13.40 -18.93
C ASP A 123 -28.92 13.82 -18.70
N PRO A 124 -29.79 13.76 -19.72
CA PRO A 124 -31.20 14.08 -19.59
C PRO A 124 -31.96 13.25 -18.55
N HIS A 125 -31.48 12.05 -18.17
CA HIS A 125 -32.04 11.27 -17.06
C HIS A 125 -31.77 11.92 -15.69
N LEU A 126 -30.71 12.71 -15.57
CA LEU A 126 -30.29 13.35 -14.32
C LEU A 126 -30.75 14.81 -14.23
N GLY A 127 -30.96 15.48 -15.36
CA GLY A 127 -31.40 16.87 -15.45
C GLY A 127 -30.70 17.65 -16.55
N THR A 128 -30.47 18.94 -16.33
CA THR A 128 -29.85 19.85 -17.31
C THR A 128 -28.56 20.50 -16.79
N ASN A 129 -27.79 21.14 -17.68
CA ASN A 129 -26.67 22.00 -17.27
C ASN A 129 -27.13 23.10 -16.29
N ALA A 130 -28.34 23.64 -16.45
CA ALA A 130 -28.87 24.64 -15.53
C ALA A 130 -29.15 24.08 -14.13
N ASP A 131 -29.65 22.84 -14.03
CA ASP A 131 -29.86 22.16 -12.75
C ASP A 131 -28.53 21.86 -12.06
N MET A 132 -27.52 21.47 -12.83
CA MET A 132 -26.17 21.29 -12.31
C MET A 132 -25.58 22.61 -11.78
N LYS A 133 -25.73 23.71 -12.52
CA LYS A 133 -25.31 25.04 -12.03
C LYS A 133 -26.04 25.41 -10.75
N ARG A 134 -27.33 25.12 -10.67
CA ARG A 134 -28.15 25.35 -9.47
C ARG A 134 -27.68 24.49 -8.29
N LEU A 135 -27.31 23.23 -8.50
CA LEU A 135 -26.74 22.36 -7.48
C LEU A 135 -25.44 22.94 -6.92
N ILE A 136 -24.51 23.31 -7.79
CA ILE A 136 -23.23 23.95 -7.43
C ILE A 136 -23.49 25.20 -6.58
N ASP A 137 -24.33 26.12 -7.05
CA ASP A 137 -24.61 27.37 -6.34
C ASP A 137 -25.27 27.13 -4.97
N LEU A 138 -26.15 26.13 -4.84
CA LEU A 138 -26.78 25.77 -3.56
C LEU A 138 -25.80 25.09 -2.61
N ALA A 139 -24.93 24.22 -3.10
CA ALA A 139 -23.88 23.59 -2.32
C ALA A 139 -22.88 24.63 -1.80
N HIS A 140 -22.43 25.55 -2.65
CA HIS A 140 -21.54 26.67 -2.29
C HIS A 140 -22.15 27.56 -1.21
N ARG A 141 -23.44 27.90 -1.32
CA ARG A 141 -24.17 28.65 -0.27
C ARG A 141 -24.20 27.93 1.09
N LYS A 142 -24.10 26.60 1.09
CA LYS A 142 -23.98 25.77 2.31
C LYS A 142 -22.53 25.49 2.70
N GLY A 143 -21.56 26.11 2.02
CA GLY A 143 -20.14 25.91 2.24
C GLY A 143 -19.69 24.48 1.92
N MET A 144 -20.29 23.85 0.91
CA MET A 144 -19.86 22.58 0.35
C MET A 144 -19.37 22.78 -1.08
N LYS A 145 -18.31 22.08 -1.45
CA LYS A 145 -17.76 22.05 -2.82
C LYS A 145 -18.43 20.94 -3.64
N VAL A 146 -18.33 21.02 -4.97
CA VAL A 146 -18.84 20.02 -5.90
C VAL A 146 -17.73 19.57 -6.86
N PHE A 147 -17.50 18.25 -6.89
CA PHE A 147 -16.50 17.57 -7.71
C PHE A 147 -17.20 16.67 -8.71
N PHE A 148 -16.70 16.67 -9.94
CA PHE A 148 -17.17 15.77 -10.99
C PHE A 148 -16.22 14.60 -11.15
N ASP A 149 -16.79 13.43 -11.31
CA ASP A 149 -16.08 12.36 -11.99
C ASP A 149 -15.92 12.68 -13.48
N ILE A 150 -14.72 12.44 -14.02
CA ILE A 150 -14.40 12.65 -15.43
C ILE A 150 -13.65 11.47 -16.02
N ILE A 151 -13.79 11.27 -17.33
CA ILE A 151 -13.26 10.13 -18.07
C ILE A 151 -12.39 10.65 -19.20
N THR A 152 -11.12 10.29 -19.19
CA THR A 152 -10.18 10.61 -20.27
C THR A 152 -9.78 9.38 -21.08
N ASN A 153 -10.08 8.19 -20.58
CA ASN A 153 -9.67 6.90 -21.16
C ASN A 153 -10.56 6.47 -22.33
N HIS A 154 -11.88 6.52 -22.16
CA HIS A 154 -12.80 5.88 -23.10
C HIS A 154 -14.08 6.70 -23.32
N THR A 155 -14.89 6.21 -24.26
CA THR A 155 -16.25 6.68 -24.53
C THR A 155 -17.23 5.49 -24.50
N ALA A 156 -18.52 5.72 -24.78
CA ALA A 156 -19.47 4.61 -24.98
C ALA A 156 -18.98 3.62 -26.06
N ASP A 157 -19.34 2.34 -25.90
CA ASP A 157 -19.04 1.27 -26.86
C ASP A 157 -19.90 1.42 -28.11
N VAL A 158 -19.34 2.05 -29.15
CA VAL A 158 -20.01 2.24 -30.45
C VAL A 158 -19.15 1.79 -31.63
N ILE A 159 -17.88 1.50 -31.39
CA ILE A 159 -16.95 0.93 -32.36
C ILE A 159 -16.96 -0.60 -32.21
N SER A 160 -16.76 -1.28 -33.33
CA SER A 160 -16.59 -2.73 -33.45
C SER A 160 -15.50 -3.00 -34.48
N TYR A 161 -15.09 -4.25 -34.61
CA TYR A 161 -14.03 -4.65 -35.53
C TYR A 161 -14.61 -5.48 -36.68
N GLN A 162 -14.20 -5.17 -37.91
CA GLN A 162 -14.66 -5.87 -39.12
C GLN A 162 -14.44 -7.40 -39.03
N SER A 163 -13.40 -7.82 -38.32
CA SER A 163 -13.07 -9.23 -38.08
C SER A 163 -14.03 -9.95 -37.14
N GLY A 164 -14.74 -9.22 -36.28
CA GLY A 164 -15.48 -9.77 -35.14
C GLY A 164 -14.60 -10.34 -34.03
N ASN A 165 -13.27 -10.15 -34.08
CA ASN A 165 -12.35 -10.57 -33.02
C ASN A 165 -11.98 -9.37 -32.15
N TYR A 166 -12.13 -9.52 -30.83
CA TYR A 166 -11.92 -8.48 -29.84
C TYR A 166 -10.71 -8.74 -28.94
N GLY A 167 -9.98 -9.85 -29.11
CA GLY A 167 -8.77 -10.08 -28.31
C GLY A 167 -7.68 -9.05 -28.58
N TYR A 168 -6.99 -8.61 -27.53
CA TYR A 168 -5.86 -7.68 -27.65
C TYR A 168 -4.79 -8.16 -28.64
N VAL A 169 -4.35 -7.27 -29.52
CA VAL A 169 -3.22 -7.53 -30.44
C VAL A 169 -1.98 -6.76 -29.96
N PRO A 170 -0.86 -7.44 -29.58
CA PRO A 170 0.36 -6.76 -29.14
C PRO A 170 1.04 -5.91 -30.21
N LYS A 171 1.70 -4.81 -29.82
CA LYS A 171 2.47 -3.92 -30.72
C LYS A 171 3.63 -4.66 -31.39
N SER A 172 4.22 -5.64 -30.70
CA SER A 172 5.26 -6.52 -31.25
C SER A 172 4.76 -7.41 -32.39
N THR A 173 3.48 -7.77 -32.38
CA THR A 173 2.83 -8.57 -33.43
C THR A 173 2.35 -7.71 -34.60
N SER A 174 1.76 -6.56 -34.31
CA SER A 174 1.23 -5.64 -35.32
C SER A 174 1.44 -4.19 -34.89
N PRO A 175 2.57 -3.56 -35.29
CA PRO A 175 2.85 -2.19 -34.90
C PRO A 175 1.95 -1.20 -35.66
N TYR A 176 1.78 0.00 -35.11
CA TYR A 176 1.04 1.06 -35.79
C TYR A 176 1.74 1.51 -37.08
N LYS A 177 0.94 1.92 -38.05
CA LYS A 177 1.42 2.49 -39.31
C LYS A 177 0.80 3.85 -39.56
N ASP A 178 1.55 4.75 -40.17
CA ASP A 178 0.97 5.98 -40.71
C ASP A 178 0.09 5.67 -41.93
N ALA A 179 -0.62 6.68 -42.44
CA ALA A 179 -1.50 6.57 -43.60
C ALA A 179 -0.75 6.21 -44.91
N ALA A 180 0.57 6.33 -44.94
CA ALA A 180 1.41 5.90 -46.05
C ALA A 180 1.93 4.45 -45.87
N GLY A 181 1.62 3.80 -44.75
CA GLY A 181 2.00 2.43 -44.43
C GLY A 181 3.35 2.29 -43.72
N ASN A 182 3.99 3.38 -43.29
CA ASN A 182 5.25 3.33 -42.57
C ASN A 182 5.01 3.03 -41.09
N VAL A 183 5.79 2.10 -40.53
CA VAL A 183 5.74 1.76 -39.10
C VAL A 183 6.30 2.91 -38.26
N PHE A 184 5.63 3.25 -37.16
CA PHE A 184 6.12 4.21 -36.18
C PHE A 184 5.81 3.75 -34.75
N ASP A 185 6.49 4.35 -33.77
CA ASP A 185 6.24 4.14 -32.34
C ASP A 185 5.57 5.40 -31.75
N ASP A 186 4.32 5.27 -31.36
CA ASP A 186 3.46 6.31 -30.75
C ASP A 186 4.07 6.94 -29.50
N LYS A 187 4.83 6.18 -28.69
CA LYS A 187 5.50 6.71 -27.49
C LYS A 187 6.47 7.86 -27.79
N GLN A 188 7.04 7.90 -29.00
CA GLN A 188 7.92 8.98 -29.42
C GLN A 188 7.18 10.32 -29.65
N TYR A 189 5.86 10.27 -29.81
CA TYR A 189 5.00 11.41 -30.11
C TYR A 189 4.18 11.88 -28.91
N ALA A 190 3.94 11.01 -27.91
CA ALA A 190 3.07 11.27 -26.76
C ALA A 190 3.36 12.59 -26.01
N ALA A 191 4.65 12.93 -25.83
CA ALA A 191 5.07 14.16 -25.16
C ALA A 191 5.06 15.42 -26.08
N GLY A 192 4.98 15.23 -27.40
CA GLY A 192 5.10 16.26 -28.42
C GLY A 192 3.75 16.82 -28.89
N ASP A 193 3.81 17.63 -29.96
CA ASP A 193 2.64 18.33 -30.54
C ASP A 193 2.36 17.90 -31.99
N THR A 194 2.99 16.82 -32.45
CA THR A 194 2.83 16.26 -33.79
C THR A 194 2.51 14.77 -33.70
N PHE A 195 1.76 14.25 -34.66
CA PHE A 195 1.47 12.82 -34.77
C PHE A 195 1.32 12.42 -36.25
N PRO A 196 1.81 11.25 -36.70
CA PRO A 196 1.65 10.82 -38.08
C PRO A 196 0.17 10.71 -38.48
N PRO A 197 -0.22 11.11 -39.71
CA PRO A 197 -1.61 10.94 -40.15
C PRO A 197 -1.95 9.45 -40.17
N LEU A 198 -3.17 9.09 -39.77
CA LEU A 198 -3.64 7.71 -39.71
C LEU A 198 -4.74 7.44 -40.75
N ASP A 199 -4.83 6.20 -41.21
CA ASP A 199 -5.92 5.68 -42.03
C ASP A 199 -6.54 4.46 -41.33
N LYS A 200 -7.87 4.49 -41.16
CA LYS A 200 -8.58 3.44 -40.41
C LYS A 200 -8.41 2.02 -40.97
N ASN A 201 -8.12 1.87 -42.26
CA ASN A 201 -8.05 0.54 -42.89
C ASN A 201 -6.64 -0.06 -42.82
N SER A 202 -5.61 0.75 -42.54
CA SER A 202 -4.21 0.34 -42.69
C SER A 202 -3.31 0.66 -41.50
N SER A 203 -3.69 1.62 -40.65
CA SER A 203 -2.90 2.06 -39.51
C SER A 203 -2.96 1.13 -38.28
N PHE A 204 -4.00 0.30 -38.18
CA PHE A 204 -4.36 -0.44 -36.96
C PHE A 204 -4.35 -1.95 -37.18
N PRO A 205 -4.18 -2.76 -36.12
CA PRO A 205 -4.33 -4.23 -36.22
C PRO A 205 -5.77 -4.66 -36.54
N ASN A 206 -6.77 -3.93 -36.03
CA ASN A 206 -8.18 -4.17 -36.33
C ASN A 206 -8.75 -3.01 -37.13
N VAL A 207 -9.53 -3.30 -38.18
CA VAL A 207 -10.24 -2.28 -38.95
C VAL A 207 -11.51 -1.88 -38.18
N PRO A 208 -11.61 -0.64 -37.67
CA PRO A 208 -12.76 -0.21 -36.90
C PRO A 208 -13.95 0.10 -37.81
N VAL A 209 -15.13 -0.35 -37.37
CA VAL A 209 -16.44 -0.09 -37.96
C VAL A 209 -17.42 0.36 -36.87
N PHE A 210 -18.47 1.08 -37.25
CA PHE A 210 -19.52 1.45 -36.30
C PHE A 210 -20.54 0.33 -36.17
N ARG A 211 -21.01 0.05 -34.95
CA ARG A 211 -22.00 -1.00 -34.67
C ARG A 211 -23.31 -0.76 -35.41
N MET A 212 -23.75 0.50 -35.49
CA MET A 212 -24.90 0.92 -36.28
C MET A 212 -24.57 2.17 -37.11
N PRO A 213 -25.26 2.44 -38.24
CA PRO A 213 -25.04 3.67 -39.01
C PRO A 213 -25.20 4.97 -38.20
N ALA A 214 -26.09 4.98 -37.21
CA ALA A 214 -26.33 6.15 -36.34
C ALA A 214 -25.17 6.42 -35.37
N ASP A 215 -24.37 5.41 -35.04
CA ASP A 215 -23.25 5.53 -34.11
C ASP A 215 -22.10 6.38 -34.69
N ALA A 216 -22.02 6.51 -36.02
CA ALA A 216 -20.99 7.29 -36.71
C ALA A 216 -21.04 8.80 -36.45
N SER A 217 -22.05 9.31 -35.75
CA SER A 217 -22.22 10.73 -35.43
C SER A 217 -22.77 10.98 -34.02
N VAL A 218 -22.79 9.96 -33.15
CA VAL A 218 -23.44 10.05 -31.84
C VAL A 218 -22.60 10.80 -30.81
N LYS A 219 -21.27 10.85 -30.99
CA LYS A 219 -20.34 11.42 -30.00
C LYS A 219 -20.19 12.93 -30.14
N VAL A 220 -20.14 13.65 -29.02
CA VAL A 220 -19.95 15.10 -28.95
C VAL A 220 -18.85 15.41 -27.93
N PRO A 221 -17.79 16.17 -28.31
CA PRO A 221 -17.62 16.91 -29.56
C PRO A 221 -17.39 16.04 -30.81
N ALA A 222 -17.66 16.59 -32.00
CA ALA A 222 -17.71 15.84 -33.25
C ALA A 222 -16.41 15.09 -33.62
N TRP A 223 -15.25 15.56 -33.14
CA TRP A 223 -13.96 14.91 -33.40
C TRP A 223 -13.87 13.49 -32.81
N LEU A 224 -14.66 13.17 -31.78
CA LEU A 224 -14.76 11.83 -31.18
C LEU A 224 -15.40 10.80 -32.12
N ASN A 225 -16.06 11.21 -33.20
CA ASN A 225 -16.63 10.28 -34.18
C ASN A 225 -15.61 9.80 -35.23
N ASP A 226 -14.36 10.28 -35.17
CA ASP A 226 -13.29 9.80 -36.03
C ASP A 226 -12.68 8.54 -35.40
N ALA A 227 -12.96 7.37 -35.98
CA ALA A 227 -12.49 6.08 -35.47
C ALA A 227 -10.95 5.95 -35.42
N THR A 228 -10.19 6.84 -36.09
CA THR A 228 -8.73 6.87 -35.99
C THR A 228 -8.23 7.48 -34.68
N GLN A 229 -9.11 8.06 -33.87
CA GLN A 229 -8.79 8.67 -32.57
C GLN A 229 -8.82 7.64 -31.42
N TYR A 230 -8.92 6.35 -31.74
CA TYR A 230 -8.99 5.23 -30.80
C TYR A 230 -7.85 4.24 -31.06
N HIS A 231 -7.46 3.47 -30.04
CA HIS A 231 -6.33 2.55 -30.15
C HIS A 231 -6.58 1.39 -31.12
N ASN A 232 -7.83 0.93 -31.23
CA ASN A 232 -8.31 -0.12 -32.12
C ASN A 232 -7.48 -1.43 -32.04
N ARG A 233 -7.11 -1.84 -30.83
CA ARG A 233 -6.27 -3.03 -30.58
C ARG A 233 -7.00 -4.21 -29.96
N GLY A 234 -8.26 -4.05 -29.57
CA GLY A 234 -9.03 -5.07 -28.85
C GLY A 234 -8.98 -4.90 -27.33
N ASP A 235 -9.77 -5.72 -26.64
CA ASP A 235 -10.02 -5.72 -25.22
C ASP A 235 -8.75 -5.91 -24.40
N SER A 236 -8.55 -5.03 -23.42
CA SER A 236 -7.41 -5.08 -22.51
C SER A 236 -7.32 -6.43 -21.78
N THR A 237 -6.10 -6.93 -21.61
CA THR A 237 -5.81 -8.01 -20.65
C THR A 237 -5.44 -7.47 -19.27
N PHE A 238 -5.52 -6.15 -19.08
CA PHE A 238 -5.13 -5.41 -17.88
C PHE A 238 -3.69 -5.64 -17.41
N ALA A 239 -2.79 -6.01 -18.34
CA ALA A 239 -1.42 -6.37 -18.02
C ALA A 239 -0.44 -5.92 -19.12
N GLY A 240 0.73 -5.44 -18.72
CA GLY A 240 1.73 -4.92 -19.64
C GLY A 240 1.19 -3.75 -20.46
N GLU A 241 1.56 -3.67 -21.74
CA GLU A 241 1.11 -2.60 -22.63
C GLU A 241 -0.42 -2.59 -22.85
N SER A 242 -1.10 -3.74 -22.76
CA SER A 242 -2.55 -3.79 -22.99
C SER A 242 -3.34 -2.99 -21.95
N ALA A 243 -2.77 -2.72 -20.78
CA ALA A 243 -3.39 -1.89 -19.76
C ALA A 243 -3.56 -0.43 -20.21
N GLU A 244 -2.70 0.09 -21.10
CA GLU A 244 -2.74 1.47 -21.62
C GLU A 244 -3.34 1.57 -23.03
N TYR A 245 -3.33 0.49 -23.81
CA TYR A 245 -3.68 0.50 -25.24
C TYR A 245 -4.90 -0.35 -25.62
N GLY A 246 -5.50 -1.05 -24.65
CA GLY A 246 -6.58 -2.01 -24.88
C GLY A 246 -7.92 -1.49 -24.40
N ASP A 247 -9.00 -1.95 -25.04
CA ASP A 247 -10.36 -1.52 -24.72
C ASP A 247 -10.73 -1.90 -23.28
N PHE A 248 -11.06 -0.90 -22.45
CA PHE A 248 -11.39 -1.11 -21.03
C PHE A 248 -12.79 -1.75 -20.94
N VAL A 249 -12.84 -3.06 -20.72
CA VAL A 249 -14.08 -3.87 -20.76
C VAL A 249 -14.94 -3.64 -22.01
N GLY A 250 -14.28 -3.49 -23.16
CA GLY A 250 -14.92 -3.28 -24.47
C GLY A 250 -15.36 -1.84 -24.76
N LEU A 251 -15.01 -0.88 -23.89
CA LEU A 251 -15.27 0.54 -24.14
C LEU A 251 -14.27 1.11 -25.13
N ASP A 252 -14.77 1.95 -26.05
CA ASP A 252 -13.98 2.57 -27.11
C ASP A 252 -12.83 3.41 -26.51
N ASP A 253 -11.61 2.89 -26.59
CA ASP A 253 -10.42 3.41 -25.89
C ASP A 253 -9.67 4.48 -26.69
N LEU A 254 -9.59 5.68 -26.12
CA LEU A 254 -9.08 6.88 -26.78
C LEU A 254 -7.56 6.81 -26.94
N PHE A 255 -7.07 7.16 -28.13
CA PHE A 255 -5.64 7.15 -28.45
C PHE A 255 -4.94 8.41 -27.89
N THR A 256 -4.73 8.44 -26.57
CA THR A 256 -4.32 9.64 -25.82
C THR A 256 -2.92 10.17 -26.13
N GLU A 257 -2.06 9.38 -26.77
CA GLU A 257 -0.78 9.84 -27.34
C GLU A 257 -0.96 10.82 -28.51
N GLN A 258 -2.14 10.86 -29.14
CA GLN A 258 -2.45 11.83 -30.18
C GLN A 258 -2.72 13.22 -29.57
N PRO A 259 -1.99 14.28 -30.00
CA PRO A 259 -2.26 15.65 -29.56
C PRO A 259 -3.72 16.09 -29.78
N LYS A 260 -4.36 15.64 -30.86
CA LYS A 260 -5.77 15.95 -31.15
C LYS A 260 -6.73 15.40 -30.08
N VAL A 261 -6.49 14.17 -29.60
CA VAL A 261 -7.26 13.54 -28.51
C VAL A 261 -6.96 14.24 -27.19
N ARG A 262 -5.67 14.39 -26.86
CA ARG A 262 -5.20 15.06 -25.64
C ARG A 262 -5.75 16.47 -25.50
N ASP A 263 -5.55 17.30 -26.52
CA ASP A 263 -5.92 18.71 -26.50
C ASP A 263 -7.45 18.86 -26.58
N GLY A 264 -8.13 17.97 -27.30
CA GLY A 264 -9.60 17.90 -27.32
C GLY A 264 -10.20 17.61 -25.95
N LEU A 265 -9.63 16.67 -25.19
CA LEU A 265 -10.04 16.40 -23.80
C LEU A 265 -9.68 17.55 -22.85
N ILE A 266 -8.52 18.20 -23.05
CA ILE A 266 -8.16 19.42 -22.30
C ILE A 266 -9.23 20.50 -22.50
N ASP A 267 -9.68 20.73 -23.74
CA ASP A 267 -10.67 21.76 -24.04
C ASP A 267 -12.06 21.43 -23.45
N VAL A 268 -12.47 20.16 -23.50
CA VAL A 268 -13.69 19.67 -22.82
C VAL A 268 -13.63 19.99 -21.33
N TYR A 269 -12.57 19.54 -20.64
CA TYR A 269 -12.51 19.65 -19.18
C TYR A 269 -12.12 21.03 -18.67
N ARG A 270 -11.45 21.85 -19.49
CA ARG A 270 -11.32 23.29 -19.29
C ARG A 270 -12.71 23.93 -19.17
N THR A 271 -13.60 23.64 -20.13
CA THR A 271 -14.95 24.23 -20.16
C THR A 271 -15.73 23.92 -18.89
N TRP A 272 -15.62 22.69 -18.38
CA TRP A 272 -16.24 22.30 -17.12
C TRP A 272 -15.57 22.94 -15.91
N ALA A 273 -14.25 23.06 -15.88
CA ALA A 273 -13.56 23.79 -14.80
C ALA A 273 -13.97 25.28 -14.75
N GLU A 274 -14.27 25.88 -15.90
CA GLU A 274 -14.80 27.25 -16.03
C GLU A 274 -16.29 27.36 -15.64
N PHE A 275 -17.04 26.25 -15.64
CA PHE A 275 -18.46 26.20 -15.27
C PHE A 275 -18.74 26.50 -13.78
N GLY A 276 -17.72 26.38 -12.94
CA GLY A 276 -17.77 26.72 -11.51
C GLY A 276 -17.79 25.52 -10.55
N ILE A 277 -17.46 24.32 -11.03
CA ILE A 277 -17.11 23.18 -10.17
C ILE A 277 -15.79 23.43 -9.42
N ASP A 278 -15.56 22.69 -8.34
CA ASP A 278 -14.40 22.88 -7.46
C ASP A 278 -13.25 21.89 -7.74
N GLY A 279 -13.48 20.87 -8.56
CA GLY A 279 -12.48 19.87 -8.84
C GLY A 279 -12.98 18.66 -9.62
N PHE A 280 -12.05 17.75 -9.88
CA PHE A 280 -12.30 16.50 -10.60
C PHE A 280 -11.82 15.28 -9.81
N ARG A 281 -12.62 14.21 -9.79
CA ARG A 281 -12.10 12.85 -9.68
C ARG A 281 -11.90 12.34 -11.09
N ILE A 282 -10.76 11.75 -11.38
CA ILE A 282 -10.40 11.27 -12.72
C ILE A 282 -10.45 9.75 -12.72
N ASP A 283 -11.27 9.21 -13.61
CA ASP A 283 -11.45 7.78 -13.83
C ASP A 283 -10.21 7.13 -14.46
N THR A 284 -9.99 5.85 -14.14
CA THR A 284 -9.09 4.94 -14.88
C THR A 284 -7.68 5.47 -15.17
N VAL A 285 -7.08 6.24 -14.25
CA VAL A 285 -5.81 6.96 -14.50
C VAL A 285 -4.66 6.06 -14.93
N LYS A 286 -4.62 4.83 -14.42
CA LYS A 286 -3.57 3.84 -14.76
C LYS A 286 -3.66 3.28 -16.19
N HIS A 287 -4.73 3.58 -16.91
CA HIS A 287 -5.00 3.12 -18.27
C HIS A 287 -4.68 4.18 -19.33
N VAL A 288 -4.16 5.34 -18.91
CA VAL A 288 -3.78 6.44 -19.78
C VAL A 288 -2.29 6.73 -19.58
N ASN A 289 -1.57 6.95 -20.69
CA ASN A 289 -0.13 7.15 -20.68
C ASN A 289 0.30 8.36 -19.82
N LEU A 290 1.50 8.29 -19.22
CA LEU A 290 1.92 9.27 -18.22
C LEU A 290 2.11 10.69 -18.79
N GLU A 291 2.52 10.82 -20.05
CA GLU A 291 2.74 12.10 -20.73
C GLU A 291 1.44 12.88 -20.94
N PHE A 292 0.29 12.20 -21.03
CA PHE A 292 -1.02 12.86 -21.07
C PHE A 292 -1.22 13.70 -19.80
N TRP A 293 -0.97 13.13 -18.62
CA TRP A 293 -1.15 13.80 -17.32
C TRP A 293 -0.25 15.03 -17.16
N GLN A 294 0.98 14.95 -17.69
CA GLN A 294 1.95 16.05 -17.68
C GLN A 294 1.47 17.30 -18.42
N LYS A 295 0.53 17.16 -19.36
CA LYS A 295 -0.10 18.28 -20.10
C LYS A 295 -1.48 18.60 -19.56
N PHE A 296 -2.30 17.56 -19.36
CA PHE A 296 -3.70 17.69 -18.98
C PHE A 296 -3.89 18.42 -17.65
N SER A 297 -3.25 17.93 -16.59
CA SER A 297 -3.46 18.45 -15.23
C SER A 297 -3.03 19.92 -15.11
N PRO A 298 -1.81 20.32 -15.55
CA PRO A 298 -1.42 21.74 -15.53
C PRO A 298 -2.35 22.65 -16.34
N ALA A 299 -2.84 22.19 -17.50
CA ALA A 299 -3.71 23.00 -18.37
C ALA A 299 -5.08 23.25 -17.73
N VAL A 300 -5.70 22.22 -17.15
CA VAL A 300 -6.98 22.34 -16.43
C VAL A 300 -6.84 23.21 -15.19
N LEU A 301 -5.77 23.02 -14.40
CA LEU A 301 -5.50 23.87 -13.23
C LEU A 301 -5.26 25.33 -13.60
N ALA A 302 -4.57 25.59 -14.71
CA ALA A 302 -4.37 26.94 -15.21
C ALA A 302 -5.70 27.60 -15.62
N ALA A 303 -6.57 26.87 -16.30
CA ALA A 303 -7.90 27.35 -16.67
C ALA A 303 -8.79 27.66 -15.46
N ALA A 304 -8.87 26.73 -14.50
CA ALA A 304 -9.63 26.94 -13.26
C ALA A 304 -9.15 28.17 -12.49
N ARG A 305 -7.82 28.39 -12.43
CA ARG A 305 -7.25 29.60 -11.82
C ARG A 305 -7.62 30.87 -12.60
N ALA A 306 -7.61 30.82 -13.93
CA ALA A 306 -7.97 31.95 -14.79
C ALA A 306 -9.47 32.31 -14.70
N SER A 307 -10.35 31.34 -14.47
CA SER A 307 -11.79 31.55 -14.27
C SER A 307 -12.18 32.04 -12.87
N GLY A 308 -11.21 32.11 -11.95
CA GLY A 308 -11.40 32.61 -10.58
C GLY A 308 -11.49 31.52 -9.52
N THR A 309 -11.51 30.24 -9.89
CA THR A 309 -11.48 29.10 -8.96
C THR A 309 -10.05 28.88 -8.46
N LYS A 310 -9.66 29.64 -7.43
CA LYS A 310 -8.29 29.61 -6.86
C LYS A 310 -7.93 28.27 -6.20
N LYS A 311 -8.92 27.46 -5.85
CA LYS A 311 -8.76 26.21 -5.09
C LYS A 311 -9.37 25.03 -5.84
N PHE A 312 -8.89 24.81 -7.07
CA PHE A 312 -9.25 23.63 -7.85
C PHE A 312 -8.41 22.44 -7.42
N PHE A 313 -9.04 21.28 -7.23
CA PHE A 313 -8.36 20.05 -6.83
C PHE A 313 -8.73 18.87 -7.72
N MET A 314 -7.74 18.13 -8.18
CA MET A 314 -7.92 16.92 -8.97
C MET A 314 -7.25 15.73 -8.33
N PHE A 315 -7.94 14.60 -8.31
CA PHE A 315 -7.37 13.34 -7.86
C PHE A 315 -7.78 12.19 -8.77
N GLY A 316 -6.83 11.29 -9.04
CA GLY A 316 -7.02 10.16 -9.95
C GLY A 316 -7.35 8.84 -9.26
N GLU A 317 -8.08 7.98 -9.94
CA GLU A 317 -8.17 6.58 -9.59
C GLU A 317 -7.02 5.78 -10.20
N VAL A 318 -6.11 5.33 -9.34
CA VAL A 318 -5.08 4.34 -9.69
C VAL A 318 -5.38 3.12 -8.83
N TYR A 319 -6.11 2.15 -9.39
CA TYR A 319 -6.46 0.90 -8.69
C TYR A 319 -5.21 0.04 -8.51
N ASP A 320 -4.46 0.33 -7.46
CA ASP A 320 -3.24 -0.33 -6.99
C ASP A 320 -3.02 0.09 -5.52
N ALA A 321 -2.40 -0.75 -4.68
CA ALA A 321 -2.19 -0.43 -3.27
C ALA A 321 -0.75 -0.01 -2.93
N ASN A 322 0.17 -0.02 -3.90
CA ASN A 322 1.59 0.26 -3.72
C ASN A 322 1.88 1.77 -3.83
N PRO A 323 2.28 2.45 -2.73
CA PRO A 323 2.63 3.87 -2.74
C PRO A 323 3.72 4.24 -3.76
N GLN A 324 4.69 3.35 -4.01
CA GLN A 324 5.77 3.62 -4.96
C GLN A 324 5.25 3.77 -6.38
N PHE A 325 4.33 2.89 -6.79
CA PHE A 325 3.70 2.92 -8.12
C PHE A 325 2.70 4.08 -8.22
N MET A 326 1.77 4.18 -7.27
CA MET A 326 0.74 5.22 -7.28
C MET A 326 1.31 6.65 -7.26
N SER A 327 2.38 6.87 -6.50
CA SER A 327 3.03 8.19 -6.45
C SER A 327 3.67 8.63 -7.76
N THR A 328 3.87 7.74 -8.74
CA THR A 328 4.39 8.14 -10.05
C THR A 328 3.45 9.11 -10.77
N TYR A 329 2.14 8.99 -10.55
CA TYR A 329 1.13 9.87 -11.14
C TYR A 329 1.09 11.25 -10.48
N THR A 330 1.38 11.35 -9.18
CA THR A 330 1.45 12.65 -8.49
C THR A 330 2.77 13.36 -8.70
N THR A 331 3.86 12.60 -8.75
CA THR A 331 5.22 13.15 -8.91
C THR A 331 5.55 13.39 -10.39
N LYS A 332 5.76 12.32 -11.17
CA LYS A 332 6.10 12.42 -12.61
C LYS A 332 4.90 12.80 -13.49
N GLY A 333 3.69 12.43 -13.08
CA GLY A 333 2.45 12.71 -13.82
C GLY A 333 1.81 14.08 -13.54
N ASN A 334 2.30 14.85 -12.55
CA ASN A 334 1.76 16.15 -12.16
C ASN A 334 0.27 16.15 -11.73
N LEU A 335 -0.28 15.02 -11.28
CA LEU A 335 -1.58 15.01 -10.59
C LEU A 335 -1.43 15.51 -9.15
N GLN A 336 -2.45 16.17 -8.60
CA GLN A 336 -2.37 16.68 -7.22
C GLN A 336 -2.54 15.56 -6.18
N ALA A 337 -3.19 14.45 -6.52
CA ALA A 337 -3.40 13.30 -5.65
C ALA A 337 -3.91 12.07 -6.44
N THR A 338 -3.90 10.91 -5.78
CA THR A 338 -4.63 9.70 -6.18
C THR A 338 -5.55 9.24 -5.04
N LEU A 339 -6.59 8.48 -5.33
CA LEU A 339 -7.38 7.76 -4.32
C LEU A 339 -6.48 6.80 -3.54
N ASP A 340 -6.58 6.77 -2.21
CA ASP A 340 -5.67 6.02 -1.34
C ASP A 340 -6.13 4.56 -1.14
N PHE A 341 -5.95 3.73 -2.17
CA PHE A 341 -6.21 2.27 -2.10
C PHE A 341 -5.30 1.57 -1.08
N GLY A 342 -4.06 2.06 -0.89
CA GLY A 342 -3.17 1.60 0.17
C GLY A 342 -3.82 1.78 1.55
N PHE A 343 -4.39 2.95 1.84
CA PHE A 343 -5.19 3.17 3.05
C PHE A 343 -6.40 2.25 3.09
N GLN A 344 -7.20 2.17 2.02
CA GLN A 344 -8.42 1.36 1.99
C GLN A 344 -8.14 -0.08 2.41
N GLN A 345 -7.15 -0.73 1.77
CA GLN A 345 -6.79 -2.11 2.03
C GLN A 345 -6.36 -2.30 3.49
N ASN A 346 -5.46 -1.44 3.98
CA ASN A 346 -4.85 -1.61 5.30
C ASN A 346 -5.79 -1.21 6.45
N ALA A 347 -6.66 -0.21 6.25
CA ALA A 347 -7.65 0.21 7.24
C ALA A 347 -8.76 -0.85 7.40
N VAL A 348 -9.25 -1.40 6.30
CA VAL A 348 -10.23 -2.51 6.33
C VAL A 348 -9.60 -3.76 6.92
N ALA A 349 -8.36 -4.12 6.53
CA ALA A 349 -7.63 -5.24 7.12
C ALA A 349 -7.47 -5.09 8.64
N TYR A 350 -7.05 -3.91 9.10
CA TYR A 350 -6.95 -3.65 10.54
C TYR A 350 -8.32 -3.76 11.22
N ALA A 351 -9.39 -3.23 10.63
CA ALA A 351 -10.74 -3.38 11.19
C ALA A 351 -11.24 -4.84 11.21
N LYS A 352 -10.76 -5.71 10.30
CA LYS A 352 -10.99 -7.17 10.32
C LYS A 352 -10.19 -7.89 11.43
N GLY A 353 -9.12 -7.30 11.91
CA GLY A 353 -8.28 -7.85 12.99
C GLY A 353 -6.83 -8.09 12.59
N ASP A 354 -6.37 -7.57 11.46
CA ASP A 354 -4.97 -7.73 11.06
C ASP A 354 -4.01 -6.93 11.95
N PRO A 355 -2.71 -7.28 12.00
CA PRO A 355 -1.71 -6.54 12.75
C PRO A 355 -1.64 -5.04 12.42
N GLY A 356 -1.36 -4.22 13.43
CA GLY A 356 -1.16 -2.78 13.26
C GLY A 356 0.09 -2.42 12.45
N THR A 357 1.03 -3.36 12.28
CA THR A 357 2.25 -3.17 11.50
C THR A 357 1.98 -2.84 10.03
N LYS A 358 0.88 -3.36 9.46
CA LYS A 358 0.47 -3.03 8.08
C LYS A 358 0.16 -1.52 7.91
N LEU A 359 -0.51 -0.92 8.89
CA LEU A 359 -0.74 0.53 8.92
C LEU A 359 0.57 1.30 9.13
N ARG A 360 1.42 0.85 10.06
CA ARG A 360 2.77 1.45 10.25
C ARG A 360 3.53 1.50 8.93
N ASP A 361 3.60 0.38 8.22
CA ASP A 361 4.39 0.24 7.00
C ASP A 361 3.79 1.03 5.83
N LEU A 362 2.45 1.11 5.73
CA LEU A 362 1.77 2.02 4.80
C LEU A 362 2.23 3.46 5.02
N TYR A 363 2.09 3.98 6.25
CA TYR A 363 2.39 5.38 6.53
C TYR A 363 3.87 5.69 6.50
N ALA A 364 4.75 4.72 6.76
CA ALA A 364 6.18 4.88 6.55
C ALA A 364 6.54 5.06 5.07
N ASN A 365 5.67 4.65 4.14
CA ASN A 365 5.85 4.80 2.69
C ASN A 365 5.13 6.03 2.10
N ASP A 366 4.55 6.90 2.93
CA ASP A 366 3.95 8.17 2.47
C ASP A 366 4.96 9.07 1.74
N ASP A 367 6.26 8.90 2.01
CA ASP A 367 7.34 9.71 1.47
C ASP A 367 7.56 9.52 -0.04
N TYR A 368 7.04 8.42 -0.61
CA TYR A 368 6.99 8.25 -2.06
C TYR A 368 6.18 9.36 -2.73
N TYR A 369 5.20 9.92 -2.04
CA TYR A 369 4.42 11.06 -2.53
C TYR A 369 5.07 12.41 -2.21
N THR A 370 6.18 12.48 -1.48
CA THR A 370 6.76 13.75 -1.01
C THR A 370 7.74 14.31 -2.04
N ASP A 371 7.32 15.38 -2.73
CA ASP A 371 8.20 16.21 -3.54
C ASP A 371 7.91 17.72 -3.33
N THR A 372 8.08 18.53 -4.37
CA THR A 372 7.90 19.99 -4.27
C THR A 372 6.45 20.45 -4.34
N ASP A 373 5.55 19.62 -4.83
CA ASP A 373 4.19 19.97 -5.24
C ASP A 373 3.15 18.84 -5.08
N SER A 374 3.57 17.68 -4.58
CA SER A 374 2.73 16.57 -4.14
C SER A 374 3.12 16.08 -2.74
N ASN A 375 2.14 15.51 -2.02
CA ASN A 375 2.32 14.95 -0.68
C ASN A 375 1.13 14.06 -0.26
N ALA A 376 1.39 12.98 0.51
CA ALA A 376 0.37 11.98 0.88
C ALA A 376 -0.82 12.56 1.69
N TYR A 377 -0.68 13.73 2.30
CA TYR A 377 -1.76 14.38 3.04
C TYR A 377 -2.88 14.89 2.13
N GLN A 378 -2.66 14.94 0.81
CA GLN A 378 -3.66 15.29 -0.20
C GLN A 378 -4.47 14.09 -0.67
N LEU A 379 -4.12 12.85 -0.30
CA LEU A 379 -4.83 11.67 -0.81
C LEU A 379 -6.23 11.55 -0.18
N PRO A 380 -7.30 11.38 -0.98
CA PRO A 380 -8.60 11.02 -0.44
C PRO A 380 -8.61 9.57 0.02
N THR A 381 -9.03 9.35 1.27
CA THR A 381 -9.10 8.05 1.92
C THR A 381 -10.53 7.54 1.92
N PHE A 382 -10.74 6.24 1.71
CA PHE A 382 -12.06 5.62 1.60
C PHE A 382 -12.03 4.19 2.17
N LEU A 383 -13.20 3.61 2.44
CA LEU A 383 -13.33 2.24 2.99
C LEU A 383 -14.00 1.26 2.01
N GLY A 384 -14.83 1.79 1.12
CA GLY A 384 -15.49 1.10 0.02
C GLY A 384 -15.93 2.11 -1.04
N ASN A 385 -16.34 1.62 -2.20
CA ASN A 385 -16.77 2.45 -3.32
C ASN A 385 -17.70 1.64 -4.26
N HIS A 386 -18.03 2.26 -5.40
CA HIS A 386 -18.91 1.73 -6.42
C HIS A 386 -18.39 0.54 -7.27
N ASP A 387 -17.12 0.15 -7.11
CA ASP A 387 -16.49 -0.92 -7.91
C ASP A 387 -16.08 -2.12 -7.04
N MET A 388 -15.54 -1.85 -5.85
CA MET A 388 -15.05 -2.88 -4.94
C MET A 388 -16.16 -3.46 -4.06
N GLY A 389 -17.18 -2.66 -3.77
CA GLY A 389 -18.16 -2.95 -2.72
C GLY A 389 -17.99 -2.09 -1.47
N ARG A 390 -18.81 -2.38 -0.47
CA ARG A 390 -18.94 -1.58 0.74
C ARG A 390 -18.17 -2.17 1.92
N VAL A 391 -17.77 -1.30 2.83
CA VAL A 391 -17.05 -1.67 4.06
C VAL A 391 -17.79 -2.70 4.90
N GLY A 392 -19.12 -2.58 5.01
CA GLY A 392 -19.95 -3.54 5.74
C GLY A 392 -19.81 -4.97 5.22
N THR A 393 -19.76 -5.16 3.91
CA THR A 393 -19.57 -6.49 3.30
C THR A 393 -18.17 -7.02 3.48
N PHE A 394 -17.15 -6.17 3.32
CA PHE A 394 -15.78 -6.59 3.59
C PHE A 394 -15.63 -7.10 5.03
N LEU A 395 -16.19 -6.41 6.02
CA LEU A 395 -16.14 -6.81 7.42
C LEU A 395 -16.97 -8.06 7.71
N LYS A 396 -18.14 -8.23 7.07
CA LYS A 396 -18.94 -9.47 7.19
C LYS A 396 -18.17 -10.68 6.69
N GLN A 397 -17.40 -10.56 5.61
CA GLN A 397 -16.58 -11.64 5.07
C GLN A 397 -15.50 -12.14 6.05
N SER A 398 -15.13 -11.37 7.08
CA SER A 398 -14.27 -11.86 8.18
C SER A 398 -15.04 -12.53 9.32
N GLY A 399 -16.33 -12.81 9.15
CA GLY A 399 -17.19 -13.45 10.14
C GLY A 399 -17.77 -12.52 11.21
N ALA A 400 -17.65 -11.19 11.04
CA ALA A 400 -18.27 -10.24 11.97
C ALA A 400 -19.77 -10.08 11.70
N SER A 401 -20.57 -10.01 12.77
CA SER A 401 -22.03 -9.84 12.69
C SER A 401 -22.58 -9.03 13.87
N GLY A 402 -23.81 -8.53 13.73
CA GLY A 402 -24.52 -7.79 14.78
C GLY A 402 -23.69 -6.66 15.39
N LYS A 403 -23.57 -6.65 16.71
CA LYS A 403 -22.79 -5.62 17.45
C LYS A 403 -21.31 -5.62 17.12
N GLU A 404 -20.72 -6.78 16.83
CA GLU A 404 -19.30 -6.84 16.45
C GLU A 404 -19.07 -6.16 15.11
N LEU A 405 -19.94 -6.42 14.14
CA LEU A 405 -19.87 -5.79 12.81
C LEU A 405 -19.96 -4.27 12.92
N LEU A 406 -20.94 -3.76 13.66
CA LEU A 406 -21.08 -2.33 13.91
C LEU A 406 -19.81 -1.73 14.54
N ALA A 407 -19.25 -2.38 15.57
CA ALA A 407 -18.06 -1.87 16.25
C ALA A 407 -16.82 -1.84 15.33
N ARG A 408 -16.68 -2.82 14.42
CA ARG A 408 -15.59 -2.85 13.43
C ARG A 408 -15.76 -1.78 12.36
N ASP A 409 -17.00 -1.53 11.94
CA ASP A 409 -17.33 -0.48 10.97
C ASP A 409 -17.07 0.91 11.57
N GLU A 410 -17.50 1.14 12.82
CA GLU A 410 -17.18 2.34 13.58
C GLU A 410 -15.66 2.52 13.77
N LEU A 411 -14.91 1.42 14.00
CA LEU A 411 -13.45 1.44 14.08
C LEU A 411 -12.81 1.84 12.73
N ALA A 412 -13.28 1.29 11.62
CA ALA A 412 -12.80 1.63 10.27
C ALA A 412 -13.03 3.11 9.95
N HIS A 413 -14.24 3.63 10.21
CA HIS A 413 -14.55 5.06 10.06
C HIS A 413 -13.73 5.94 10.98
N SER A 414 -13.47 5.51 12.22
CA SER A 414 -12.60 6.23 13.15
C SER A 414 -11.17 6.35 12.61
N LEU A 415 -10.62 5.28 12.02
CA LEU A 415 -9.29 5.34 11.40
C LEU A 415 -9.27 6.32 10.23
N MET A 416 -10.26 6.27 9.34
CA MET A 416 -10.35 7.15 8.18
C MET A 416 -10.42 8.64 8.56
N TYR A 417 -11.13 8.96 9.65
CA TYR A 417 -11.25 10.34 10.12
C TYR A 417 -10.10 10.82 11.02
N LEU A 418 -9.35 9.93 11.67
CA LEU A 418 -8.33 10.33 12.65
C LEU A 418 -6.91 10.25 12.09
N THR A 419 -6.71 9.53 10.99
CA THR A 419 -5.43 9.48 10.25
C THR A 419 -5.33 10.61 9.21
N ARG A 420 -4.18 10.74 8.55
CA ARG A 420 -3.95 11.75 7.50
C ARG A 420 -4.72 11.45 6.22
N GLY A 421 -5.06 12.51 5.48
CA GLY A 421 -5.82 12.42 4.23
C GLY A 421 -7.24 12.99 4.36
N GLN A 422 -8.00 12.86 3.27
CA GLN A 422 -9.32 13.45 3.10
C GLN A 422 -10.39 12.34 3.09
N PRO A 423 -11.19 12.16 4.15
CA PRO A 423 -12.14 11.05 4.21
C PRO A 423 -13.25 11.20 3.15
N VAL A 424 -13.53 10.10 2.45
CA VAL A 424 -14.61 9.94 1.47
C VAL A 424 -15.61 8.94 2.03
N ILE A 425 -16.83 9.41 2.28
CA ILE A 425 -17.98 8.54 2.59
C ILE A 425 -18.64 8.15 1.29
N TYR A 426 -18.75 6.86 1.01
CA TYR A 426 -19.58 6.37 -0.08
C TYR A 426 -21.03 6.32 0.40
N TYR A 427 -21.95 6.89 -0.40
CA TYR A 427 -23.33 7.08 0.02
C TYR A 427 -23.96 5.76 0.51
N GLY A 428 -24.68 5.82 1.63
CA GLY A 428 -25.29 4.65 2.26
C GLY A 428 -24.42 3.97 3.30
N ASP A 429 -23.11 4.21 3.35
CA ASP A 429 -22.24 3.71 4.43
C ASP A 429 -22.69 4.29 5.79
N GLU A 430 -23.11 5.56 5.82
CA GLU A 430 -23.68 6.20 7.02
C GLU A 430 -25.04 5.62 7.44
N GLN A 431 -25.69 4.87 6.55
CA GLN A 431 -26.92 4.13 6.81
C GLN A 431 -26.66 2.63 7.01
N GLY A 432 -25.40 2.19 6.96
CA GLY A 432 -24.98 0.81 7.17
C GLY A 432 -25.20 -0.13 5.99
N PHE A 433 -25.24 0.35 4.75
CA PHE A 433 -25.40 -0.53 3.59
C PHE A 433 -24.24 -1.53 3.48
N THR A 434 -24.56 -2.80 3.21
CA THR A 434 -23.55 -3.84 2.96
C THR A 434 -23.43 -4.17 1.48
N GLY A 435 -24.54 -4.55 0.83
CA GLY A 435 -24.52 -5.07 -0.55
C GLY A 435 -23.87 -6.43 -0.70
N ALA A 436 -24.08 -7.12 -1.83
CA ALA A 436 -23.44 -8.41 -2.09
C ALA A 436 -21.96 -8.28 -2.55
N GLY A 437 -21.50 -7.07 -2.87
CA GLY A 437 -20.10 -6.74 -3.22
C GLY A 437 -19.88 -6.47 -4.72
N GLY A 438 -18.71 -5.94 -5.10
CA GLY A 438 -18.42 -5.65 -6.51
C GLY A 438 -19.15 -4.41 -7.06
N ASP A 439 -19.59 -4.49 -8.33
CA ASP A 439 -20.15 -3.40 -9.13
C ASP A 439 -21.62 -3.08 -8.77
N LYS A 440 -22.60 -3.68 -9.49
CA LYS A 440 -24.03 -3.34 -9.36
C LYS A 440 -24.55 -3.59 -7.94
N ASP A 441 -23.98 -4.58 -7.26
CA ASP A 441 -24.36 -4.93 -5.88
C ASP A 441 -23.73 -4.02 -4.82
N ALA A 442 -23.09 -2.92 -5.21
CA ALA A 442 -22.66 -1.84 -4.33
C ALA A 442 -23.44 -0.53 -4.56
N ARG A 443 -24.46 -0.54 -5.43
CA ARG A 443 -25.14 0.67 -5.93
C ARG A 443 -26.61 0.75 -5.51
N GLN A 444 -26.91 0.32 -4.29
CA GLN A 444 -28.26 0.33 -3.69
C GLN A 444 -28.91 1.72 -3.72
N ASP A 445 -30.24 1.78 -3.77
CA ASP A 445 -30.97 3.04 -3.66
C ASP A 445 -30.99 3.59 -2.23
N MET A 446 -30.83 4.91 -2.08
CA MET A 446 -31.08 5.62 -0.82
C MET A 446 -32.56 5.95 -0.61
N PHE A 447 -33.38 5.87 -1.66
CA PHE A 447 -34.83 5.98 -1.60
C PHE A 447 -35.48 4.60 -1.65
N ALA A 448 -36.80 4.52 -1.53
CA ALA A 448 -37.52 3.24 -1.57
C ALA A 448 -37.24 2.42 -2.84
N THR A 449 -36.38 1.40 -2.72
CA THR A 449 -35.95 0.55 -3.85
C THR A 449 -37.08 -0.35 -4.36
N LYS A 450 -37.08 -0.66 -5.66
CA LYS A 450 -37.92 -1.70 -6.25
C LYS A 450 -37.13 -2.94 -6.69
N THR A 451 -35.82 -2.95 -6.47
CA THR A 451 -34.95 -4.09 -6.71
C THR A 451 -35.00 -5.03 -5.50
N ALA A 452 -35.41 -6.28 -5.71
CA ALA A 452 -35.56 -7.25 -4.63
C ALA A 452 -34.23 -7.52 -3.90
N ASP A 453 -33.15 -7.72 -4.66
CA ASP A 453 -31.80 -7.96 -4.12
C ASP A 453 -31.38 -6.84 -3.13
N TYR A 454 -31.61 -5.58 -3.50
CA TYR A 454 -31.27 -4.44 -2.65
C TYR A 454 -32.12 -4.37 -1.39
N ALA A 455 -33.40 -4.76 -1.46
CA ALA A 455 -34.28 -4.74 -0.29
C ALA A 455 -33.88 -5.78 0.77
N ASP A 456 -33.26 -6.87 0.35
CA ASP A 456 -32.88 -7.99 1.22
C ASP A 456 -31.48 -7.84 1.86
N ASP A 457 -30.66 -6.89 1.36
CA ASP A 457 -29.35 -6.59 1.92
C ASP A 457 -29.43 -6.18 3.40
N GLU A 458 -28.52 -6.72 4.23
CA GLU A 458 -28.42 -6.37 5.66
C GLU A 458 -27.98 -4.91 5.84
N VAL A 459 -28.45 -4.29 6.92
CA VAL A 459 -27.97 -3.00 7.39
C VAL A 459 -27.12 -3.18 8.65
N VAL A 460 -25.93 -2.57 8.66
CA VAL A 460 -25.04 -2.50 9.82
C VAL A 460 -25.62 -1.53 10.87
N ASP A 461 -26.53 -2.03 11.71
CA ASP A 461 -27.14 -1.29 12.83
C ASP A 461 -26.88 -1.91 14.21
N GLY A 462 -26.13 -3.01 14.25
CA GLY A 462 -25.81 -3.75 15.48
C GLY A 462 -26.84 -4.84 15.87
N THR A 463 -27.96 -4.96 15.16
CA THR A 463 -29.00 -5.98 15.43
C THR A 463 -28.70 -7.32 14.77
N GLY A 464 -28.10 -7.30 13.58
CA GLY A 464 -27.85 -8.48 12.75
C GLY A 464 -29.10 -9.04 12.05
N THR A 465 -30.21 -8.30 12.04
CA THR A 465 -31.49 -8.76 11.48
C THR A 465 -32.22 -7.72 10.62
N THR A 466 -31.80 -6.46 10.66
CA THR A 466 -32.39 -5.40 9.83
C THR A 466 -31.90 -5.49 8.39
N THR A 467 -32.81 -5.44 7.42
CA THR A 467 -32.48 -5.28 5.99
C THR A 467 -32.71 -3.85 5.52
N ILE A 468 -32.26 -3.49 4.32
CA ILE A 468 -32.49 -2.18 3.67
C ILE A 468 -33.99 -1.96 3.42
N GLY A 469 -34.71 -2.96 2.93
CA GLY A 469 -36.14 -2.88 2.62
C GLY A 469 -36.49 -1.79 1.58
N SER A 470 -37.78 -1.68 1.24
CA SER A 470 -38.26 -0.65 0.30
C SER A 470 -38.74 0.60 1.05
N LYS A 471 -37.78 1.42 1.52
CA LYS A 471 -38.06 2.72 2.16
C LYS A 471 -36.89 3.69 2.00
N ASP A 472 -37.14 4.97 2.20
CA ASP A 472 -36.11 5.99 2.26
C ASP A 472 -35.10 5.75 3.41
N ARG A 473 -33.82 5.96 3.12
CA ARG A 473 -32.66 5.73 4.00
C ARG A 473 -31.89 7.04 4.20
N TYR A 474 -32.52 8.00 4.88
CA TYR A 474 -31.87 9.27 5.29
C TYR A 474 -31.98 9.49 6.80
N ASP A 475 -31.90 8.41 7.59
CA ASP A 475 -32.05 8.52 9.04
C ASP A 475 -30.77 9.08 9.67
N VAL A 476 -30.84 10.34 10.10
CA VAL A 476 -29.77 11.01 10.83
C VAL A 476 -29.53 10.40 12.23
N ASN A 477 -30.42 9.50 12.67
CA ASN A 477 -30.27 8.77 13.92
C ASN A 477 -29.62 7.39 13.78
N ALA A 478 -29.33 6.93 12.55
CA ALA A 478 -28.63 5.68 12.33
C ALA A 478 -27.29 5.67 13.10
N PRO A 479 -26.85 4.52 13.66
CA PRO A 479 -25.64 4.44 14.47
C PRO A 479 -24.40 5.00 13.76
N LEU A 480 -24.15 4.56 12.52
CA LEU A 480 -23.00 5.01 11.72
C LEU A 480 -23.11 6.50 11.35
N TYR A 481 -24.30 7.01 11.03
CA TYR A 481 -24.52 8.44 10.82
C TYR A 481 -24.08 9.28 12.02
N LYS A 482 -24.53 8.92 13.23
CA LYS A 482 -24.17 9.64 14.46
C LYS A 482 -22.67 9.60 14.72
N HIS A 483 -22.06 8.44 14.49
CA HIS A 483 -20.63 8.20 14.66
C HIS A 483 -19.79 9.05 13.70
N ILE A 484 -20.07 8.98 12.40
CA ILE A 484 -19.40 9.77 11.36
C ILE A 484 -19.58 11.28 11.62
N ALA A 485 -20.80 11.71 11.97
CA ALA A 485 -21.04 13.11 12.32
C ALA A 485 -20.27 13.56 13.56
N ALA A 486 -20.06 12.69 14.55
CA ALA A 486 -19.23 12.99 15.71
C ALA A 486 -17.75 13.16 15.35
N LEU A 487 -17.22 12.29 14.47
CA LEU A 487 -15.87 12.39 13.94
C LEU A 487 -15.66 13.66 13.10
N ALA A 488 -16.64 14.04 12.27
CA ALA A 488 -16.60 15.28 11.49
C ALA A 488 -16.59 16.53 12.38
N ARG A 489 -17.40 16.54 13.45
CA ARG A 489 -17.37 17.60 14.49
C ARG A 489 -16.03 17.64 15.21
N LEU A 490 -15.43 16.48 15.49
CA LEU A 490 -14.13 16.38 16.13
C LEU A 490 -13.02 17.01 15.28
N ARG A 491 -12.93 16.67 13.98
CA ARG A 491 -11.99 17.27 13.02
C ARG A 491 -12.19 18.78 12.88
N SER A 492 -13.45 19.24 12.89
CA SER A 492 -13.78 20.68 12.83
C SER A 492 -13.35 21.43 14.10
N LYS A 493 -13.44 20.79 15.28
CA LYS A 493 -13.05 21.38 16.56
C LYS A 493 -11.54 21.38 16.77
N TYR A 494 -10.83 20.36 16.28
CA TYR A 494 -9.40 20.19 16.46
C TYR A 494 -8.69 20.05 15.11
N PRO A 495 -8.26 21.16 14.48
CA PRO A 495 -7.68 21.16 13.14
C PRO A 495 -6.46 20.25 12.98
N ALA A 496 -5.69 19.99 14.05
CA ALA A 496 -4.58 19.05 14.02
C ALA A 496 -4.98 17.63 13.58
N LEU A 497 -6.24 17.22 13.84
CA LEU A 497 -6.79 15.94 13.38
C LEU A 497 -7.20 15.95 11.90
N SER A 498 -7.21 17.11 11.25
CA SER A 498 -7.50 17.22 9.83
C SER A 498 -6.23 17.11 8.99
N ASP A 499 -5.33 18.10 9.08
CA ASP A 499 -4.12 18.22 8.23
C ASP A 499 -2.81 18.24 9.04
N GLY A 500 -2.89 18.12 10.36
CA GLY A 500 -1.71 18.06 11.22
C GLY A 500 -0.87 16.83 10.92
N ARG A 501 0.45 16.95 11.11
CA ARG A 501 1.38 15.85 10.85
C ARG A 501 0.97 14.60 11.61
N GLN A 502 1.13 13.44 10.98
CA GLN A 502 0.91 12.14 11.60
C GLN A 502 2.26 11.53 11.95
N VAL A 503 2.39 11.02 13.18
CA VAL A 503 3.64 10.42 13.66
C VAL A 503 3.31 9.07 14.26
N HIS A 504 3.87 8.00 13.70
CA HIS A 504 3.76 6.65 14.25
C HIS A 504 4.27 6.60 15.70
N ARG A 505 3.56 5.90 16.58
CA ARG A 505 3.98 5.72 17.99
C ARG A 505 4.08 4.27 18.41
N TYR A 506 3.22 3.39 17.90
CA TYR A 506 3.19 1.98 18.27
C TYR A 506 2.31 1.17 17.33
N SER A 507 2.73 -0.06 17.03
CA SER A 507 1.93 -1.09 16.40
C SER A 507 2.16 -2.44 17.07
N SER A 508 1.11 -3.25 17.17
CA SER A 508 1.22 -4.66 17.53
C SER A 508 1.52 -5.54 16.31
N ASN A 509 2.31 -6.60 16.51
CA ASN A 509 2.59 -7.65 15.52
C ASN A 509 1.43 -8.65 15.32
N SER A 510 0.40 -8.57 16.17
CA SER A 510 -0.88 -9.27 16.07
C SER A 510 -2.05 -8.28 16.08
N ASN A 511 -3.28 -8.80 16.08
CA ASN A 511 -4.42 -7.98 16.49
C ASN A 511 -4.14 -7.33 17.85
N GLY A 512 -4.45 -6.05 17.99
CA GLY A 512 -4.05 -5.27 19.15
C GLY A 512 -4.06 -3.78 18.85
N LEU A 513 -3.02 -3.09 19.35
CA LEU A 513 -2.97 -1.63 19.32
C LEU A 513 -2.31 -1.09 18.06
N TYR A 514 -2.86 0.02 17.59
CA TYR A 514 -2.19 0.95 16.69
C TYR A 514 -2.31 2.35 17.30
N ALA A 515 -1.18 3.03 17.50
CA ALA A 515 -1.13 4.35 18.09
C ALA A 515 -0.28 5.30 17.26
N PHE A 516 -0.76 6.53 17.11
CA PHE A 516 -0.09 7.60 16.39
C PHE A 516 -0.43 8.95 17.00
N SER A 517 0.41 9.94 16.76
CA SER A 517 0.19 11.32 17.18
C SER A 517 -0.19 12.20 16.00
N ARG A 518 -1.09 13.15 16.24
CA ARG A 518 -1.40 14.27 15.36
C ARG A 518 -0.91 15.57 15.98
N LEU A 519 -0.19 16.39 15.22
CA LEU A 519 0.35 17.67 15.70
C LEU A 519 0.08 18.76 14.66
N GLY A 520 -0.64 19.81 15.07
CA GLY A 520 -0.95 20.96 14.24
C GLY A 520 -0.03 22.15 14.51
N SER A 521 -0.36 23.30 13.91
CA SER A 521 0.37 24.56 14.08
C SER A 521 0.28 25.15 15.49
N ASP A 522 -0.62 24.66 16.34
CA ASP A 522 -0.77 25.07 17.74
C ASP A 522 0.29 24.44 18.66
N ASN A 523 1.08 23.49 18.14
CA ASN A 523 2.06 22.68 18.86
C ASN A 523 1.45 21.91 20.03
N VAL A 524 0.17 21.52 19.93
CA VAL A 524 -0.50 20.63 20.88
C VAL A 524 -0.57 19.23 20.29
N GLU A 525 -0.04 18.25 21.01
CA GLU A 525 -0.05 16.85 20.58
C GLU A 525 -1.41 16.20 20.88
N TYR A 526 -1.94 15.49 19.90
CA TYR A 526 -3.11 14.62 20.02
C TYR A 526 -2.67 13.18 19.82
N LEU A 527 -2.72 12.36 20.87
CA LEU A 527 -2.40 10.94 20.79
C LEU A 527 -3.68 10.14 20.48
N VAL A 528 -3.68 9.42 19.37
CA VAL A 528 -4.75 8.50 18.97
C VAL A 528 -4.33 7.07 19.28
N VAL A 529 -5.19 6.31 19.94
CA VAL A 529 -4.96 4.89 20.27
C VAL A 529 -6.16 4.09 19.84
N ALA A 530 -5.97 3.17 18.89
CA ALA A 530 -6.97 2.26 18.39
C ALA A 530 -6.67 0.82 18.84
N ASN A 531 -7.69 0.02 19.07
CA ASN A 531 -7.58 -1.41 19.36
C ASN A 531 -8.55 -2.21 18.49
N ASN A 532 -8.04 -3.10 17.63
CA ASN A 532 -8.87 -3.97 16.79
C ASN A 532 -9.11 -5.38 17.36
N SER A 533 -8.54 -5.70 18.52
CA SER A 533 -8.76 -6.97 19.19
C SER A 533 -10.12 -6.99 19.92
N LYS A 534 -10.62 -8.20 20.18
CA LYS A 534 -11.85 -8.42 20.98
C LYS A 534 -11.62 -8.33 22.48
N THR A 535 -10.38 -8.04 22.91
CA THR A 535 -9.98 -7.91 24.31
C THR A 535 -9.34 -6.55 24.54
N ALA A 536 -9.23 -6.11 25.80
CA ALA A 536 -8.50 -4.88 26.10
C ALA A 536 -7.00 -5.09 25.89
N ALA A 537 -6.31 -4.08 25.35
CA ALA A 537 -4.88 -4.13 25.10
C ALA A 537 -4.18 -2.90 25.68
N ASN A 538 -2.90 -3.08 26.05
CA ASN A 538 -2.09 -2.05 26.70
C ASN A 538 -0.73 -1.94 26.01
N ALA A 539 -0.21 -0.73 25.88
CA ALA A 539 1.15 -0.47 25.43
C ALA A 539 1.71 0.79 26.09
N THR A 540 3.04 0.89 26.18
CA THR A 540 3.70 2.13 26.60
C THR A 540 4.15 2.90 25.37
N VAL A 541 3.52 4.04 25.11
CA VAL A 541 3.77 4.84 23.90
C VAL A 541 4.61 6.08 24.22
N ALA A 542 5.45 6.49 23.27
CA ALA A 542 6.17 7.75 23.34
C ALA A 542 5.28 8.94 22.93
N THR A 543 5.52 10.10 23.54
CA THR A 543 4.87 11.38 23.23
C THR A 543 5.93 12.49 23.26
N TYR A 544 5.58 13.71 22.87
CA TYR A 544 6.52 14.84 22.85
C TYR A 544 6.62 15.61 24.17
N GLY A 545 5.64 15.47 25.06
CA GLY A 545 5.57 16.24 26.31
C GLY A 545 5.93 15.40 27.55
N PRO A 546 7.00 15.71 28.29
CA PRO A 546 7.27 15.06 29.58
C PRO A 546 6.38 15.62 30.69
N ARG A 547 5.97 14.77 31.63
CA ARG A 547 5.16 15.11 32.82
C ARG A 547 3.90 15.93 32.49
N THR A 548 3.29 15.68 31.33
CA THR A 548 2.06 16.32 30.89
C THR A 548 0.87 15.38 31.08
N TRP A 549 -0.30 15.96 31.31
CA TRP A 549 -1.55 15.20 31.28
C TRP A 549 -2.06 15.12 29.85
N LEU A 550 -2.52 13.94 29.44
CA LEU A 550 -3.25 13.70 28.21
C LEU A 550 -4.71 13.45 28.59
N ARG A 551 -5.61 14.33 28.17
CA ARG A 551 -7.05 14.23 28.48
C ARG A 551 -7.82 13.70 27.28
N PRO A 552 -8.69 12.69 27.43
CA PRO A 552 -9.52 12.22 26.33
C PRO A 552 -10.43 13.34 25.84
N VAL A 553 -10.47 13.55 24.53
CA VAL A 553 -11.37 14.49 23.83
C VAL A 553 -12.35 13.76 22.90
N TYR A 554 -12.12 12.48 22.65
CA TYR A 554 -12.98 11.56 21.94
C TYR A 554 -12.65 10.13 22.38
N GLY A 555 -13.66 9.31 22.62
CA GLY A 555 -13.46 7.99 23.22
C GLY A 555 -12.90 8.05 24.65
N GLY A 556 -13.15 7.03 25.45
CA GLY A 556 -12.64 6.94 26.82
C GLY A 556 -13.07 8.09 27.77
N SER A 557 -12.63 8.00 29.03
CA SER A 557 -12.93 9.01 30.06
C SER A 557 -11.78 9.27 31.03
N THR A 558 -10.77 8.41 31.05
CA THR A 558 -9.64 8.48 31.97
C THR A 558 -8.48 9.26 31.37
N ALA A 559 -8.04 10.34 32.05
CA ALA A 559 -6.81 11.03 31.69
C ALA A 559 -5.59 10.23 32.12
N VAL A 560 -4.53 10.26 31.31
CA VAL A 560 -3.25 9.61 31.59
C VAL A 560 -2.13 10.65 31.70
N LYS A 561 -1.06 10.32 32.40
CA LYS A 561 0.07 11.24 32.62
C LYS A 561 1.34 10.65 32.04
N THR A 562 2.06 11.45 31.26
CA THR A 562 3.36 11.05 30.74
C THR A 562 4.41 11.09 31.85
N ASP A 563 5.38 10.19 31.76
CA ASP A 563 6.54 10.16 32.64
C ASP A 563 7.52 11.30 32.29
N ARG A 564 8.71 11.27 32.90
CA ARG A 564 9.74 12.30 32.66
C ARG A 564 10.44 12.20 31.30
N GLU A 565 10.36 11.06 30.62
CA GLU A 565 10.86 10.87 29.25
C GLU A 565 9.75 11.08 28.21
N GLY A 566 8.54 11.46 28.64
CA GLY A 566 7.40 11.68 27.75
C GLY A 566 6.75 10.38 27.30
N ARG A 567 6.85 9.28 28.06
CA ARG A 567 6.18 8.02 27.75
C ARG A 567 4.95 7.82 28.62
N VAL A 568 3.95 7.07 28.13
CA VAL A 568 2.70 6.83 28.86
C VAL A 568 2.18 5.42 28.59
N LEU A 569 1.76 4.73 29.65
CA LEU A 569 1.00 3.48 29.53
C LEU A 569 -0.44 3.82 29.14
N VAL A 570 -0.86 3.33 27.98
CA VAL A 570 -2.25 3.43 27.50
C VAL A 570 -2.95 2.09 27.63
N SER A 571 -4.25 2.12 27.92
CA SER A 571 -5.13 0.97 27.97
C SER A 571 -6.35 1.26 27.11
N GLN A 572 -6.59 0.43 26.10
CA GLN A 572 -7.64 0.66 25.13
C GLN A 572 -8.64 -0.51 25.15
N PRO A 573 -9.95 -0.24 25.34
CA PRO A 573 -10.99 -1.26 25.28
C PRO A 573 -11.03 -2.00 23.92
N PRO A 574 -11.67 -3.18 23.85
CA PRO A 574 -11.89 -3.89 22.59
C PRO A 574 -12.53 -3.00 21.51
N LEU A 575 -12.15 -3.20 20.25
CA LEU A 575 -12.79 -2.59 19.06
C LEU A 575 -13.10 -1.09 19.21
N SER A 576 -12.15 -0.31 19.71
CA SER A 576 -12.40 1.08 20.09
C SER A 576 -11.23 2.01 19.81
N VAL A 577 -11.51 3.32 19.76
CA VAL A 577 -10.50 4.38 19.58
C VAL A 577 -10.65 5.46 20.64
N THR A 578 -9.52 5.92 21.18
CA THR A 578 -9.45 7.10 22.05
C THR A 578 -8.51 8.15 21.44
N VAL A 579 -8.92 9.42 21.47
CA VAL A 579 -8.08 10.58 21.16
C VAL A 579 -7.82 11.35 22.44
N TYR A 580 -6.56 11.45 22.82
CA TYR A 580 -6.11 12.25 23.94
C TYR A 580 -5.48 13.56 23.47
N GLN A 581 -5.82 14.67 24.10
CA GLN A 581 -5.18 15.97 23.91
C GLN A 581 -4.18 16.25 25.04
N ALA A 582 -2.94 16.60 24.69
CA ALA A 582 -1.96 17.08 25.64
C ALA A 582 -2.38 18.42 26.26
N GLN A 583 -2.30 18.53 27.59
CA GLN A 583 -2.64 19.76 28.31
C GLN A 583 -1.54 20.83 28.28
N LYS A 584 -0.39 20.50 27.68
CA LYS A 584 0.73 21.41 27.46
C LYS A 584 1.19 21.27 26.03
N LYS A 585 1.66 22.39 25.46
CA LYS A 585 2.35 22.39 24.17
C LYS A 585 3.64 21.60 24.24
N VAL A 586 4.14 21.18 23.08
CA VAL A 586 5.47 20.61 22.94
C VAL A 586 6.51 21.57 23.57
N PRO A 587 7.43 21.08 24.42
CA PRO A 587 8.46 21.93 25.02
C PRO A 587 9.33 22.62 23.97
N ALA A 588 9.60 23.91 24.20
CA ALA A 588 10.53 24.66 23.35
C ALA A 588 11.98 24.19 23.55
N ARG A 589 12.78 24.27 22.49
CA ARG A 589 14.19 23.90 22.45
C ARG A 589 15.06 25.11 22.12
N SER A 590 16.25 25.16 22.70
CA SER A 590 17.27 26.17 22.38
C SER A 590 18.25 25.74 21.29
N LYS A 591 18.23 24.45 20.92
CA LYS A 591 19.05 23.87 19.85
C LYS A 591 18.27 22.78 19.12
N ALA A 592 18.46 22.74 17.81
CA ALA A 592 17.91 21.70 16.96
C ALA A 592 18.51 20.33 17.33
N PRO A 593 17.75 19.23 17.16
CA PRO A 593 18.33 17.89 17.17
C PRO A 593 19.36 17.74 16.05
N ALA A 594 20.30 16.83 16.22
CA ALA A 594 21.20 16.46 15.12
C ALA A 594 20.41 15.71 14.03
N VAL A 595 20.76 15.99 12.78
CA VAL A 595 20.29 15.27 11.59
C VAL A 595 21.50 14.60 10.94
N TYR A 596 21.34 13.38 10.43
CA TYR A 596 22.41 12.62 9.80
C TYR A 596 21.92 12.10 8.46
N MET A 597 22.60 12.41 7.37
CA MET A 597 22.32 11.74 6.09
C MET A 597 22.50 10.24 6.25
N SER A 598 21.51 9.46 5.79
CA SER A 598 21.53 8.00 5.80
C SER A 598 21.49 7.39 4.40
N SER A 599 20.94 8.12 3.42
CA SER A 599 21.00 7.75 2.00
C SER A 599 21.13 8.99 1.10
N PRO A 600 22.00 8.99 0.08
CA PRO A 600 23.01 7.96 -0.18
C PRO A 600 24.10 7.97 0.90
N GLU A 601 24.74 6.83 1.13
CA GLU A 601 26.01 6.82 1.87
C GLU A 601 27.12 7.48 1.04
N LEU A 602 28.17 7.95 1.70
CA LEU A 602 29.26 8.67 1.06
C LEU A 602 29.88 7.86 -0.09
N GLY A 603 29.68 8.32 -1.32
CA GLY A 603 30.22 7.70 -2.53
C GLY A 603 29.36 6.59 -3.13
N ALA A 604 28.15 6.36 -2.61
CA ALA A 604 27.23 5.38 -3.17
C ALA A 604 26.72 5.77 -4.56
N THR A 605 26.34 4.77 -5.36
CA THR A 605 25.69 4.99 -6.65
C THR A 605 24.22 5.35 -6.44
N VAL A 606 23.74 6.37 -7.15
CA VAL A 606 22.31 6.70 -7.26
C VAL A 606 21.83 6.42 -8.69
N SER A 607 20.69 5.75 -8.81
CA SER A 607 20.14 5.30 -10.09
C SER A 607 18.61 5.31 -10.06
N GLY A 608 17.97 5.52 -11.21
CA GLY A 608 16.51 5.50 -11.32
C GLY A 608 15.85 6.51 -10.37
N ARG A 609 14.83 6.05 -9.64
CA ARG A 609 14.18 6.80 -8.56
C ARG A 609 14.86 6.48 -7.22
N ALA A 610 15.91 7.22 -6.90
CA ALA A 610 16.79 6.96 -5.75
C ALA A 610 16.23 7.54 -4.43
N GLU A 611 16.34 6.79 -3.34
CA GLU A 611 16.00 7.26 -1.99
C GLU A 611 17.06 8.22 -1.44
N ILE A 612 16.62 9.39 -0.97
CA ILE A 612 17.42 10.37 -0.24
C ILE A 612 16.85 10.49 1.16
N ALA A 613 17.60 10.07 2.18
CA ALA A 613 17.09 9.89 3.54
C ALA A 613 18.02 10.47 4.61
N ALA A 614 17.43 10.82 5.75
CA ALA A 614 18.16 11.26 6.93
C ALA A 614 17.59 10.67 8.22
N ALA A 615 18.46 10.33 9.17
CA ALA A 615 18.11 9.86 10.49
C ALA A 615 18.03 11.02 11.50
N VAL A 616 16.96 11.04 12.30
CA VAL A 616 16.78 11.96 13.45
C VAL A 616 16.53 11.16 14.73
N PRO A 617 17.59 10.76 15.46
CA PRO A 617 17.48 9.84 16.60
C PRO A 617 16.80 10.48 17.83
N GLU A 618 16.47 11.77 17.83
CA GLU A 618 15.74 12.41 18.93
C GLU A 618 14.22 12.40 18.71
N ASN A 619 13.44 12.00 19.72
CA ASN A 619 11.98 12.09 19.68
C ASN A 619 11.51 13.55 19.87
N THR A 620 11.49 14.32 18.79
CA THR A 620 11.06 15.71 18.78
C THR A 620 10.38 16.04 17.45
N PRO A 621 9.39 16.96 17.41
CA PRO A 621 8.81 17.33 16.12
C PRO A 621 9.83 18.12 15.30
N ALA A 622 10.12 17.60 14.12
CA ALA A 622 11.05 18.18 13.17
C ALA A 622 10.52 18.06 11.74
N THR A 623 10.96 18.97 10.87
CA THR A 623 10.77 18.88 9.42
C THR A 623 12.15 18.81 8.81
N VAL A 624 12.40 17.86 7.92
CA VAL A 624 13.64 17.72 7.17
C VAL A 624 13.38 18.06 5.72
N THR A 625 14.06 19.08 5.23
CA THR A 625 14.03 19.44 3.81
C THR A 625 15.28 18.91 3.12
N PHE A 626 15.07 18.26 1.97
CA PHE A 626 16.13 17.69 1.16
C PHE A 626 16.40 18.56 -0.07
N GLY A 627 17.68 18.65 -0.43
CA GLY A 627 18.11 19.26 -1.68
C GLY A 627 19.37 18.60 -2.23
N TYR A 628 19.62 18.84 -3.51
CA TYR A 628 20.80 18.34 -4.21
C TYR A 628 21.43 19.43 -5.08
N ARG A 629 22.71 19.25 -5.41
CA ARG A 629 23.40 20.01 -6.45
C ARG A 629 24.52 19.19 -7.08
N PRO A 630 24.83 19.37 -8.37
CA PRO A 630 26.06 18.83 -8.93
C PRO A 630 27.28 19.40 -8.21
N VAL A 631 28.27 18.56 -7.90
CA VAL A 631 29.51 18.98 -7.26
C VAL A 631 30.18 20.09 -8.08
N GLY A 632 30.61 21.16 -7.41
CA GLY A 632 31.20 22.35 -8.06
C GLY A 632 30.20 23.46 -8.38
N THR A 633 28.89 23.22 -8.25
CA THR A 633 27.86 24.26 -8.38
C THR A 633 27.50 24.88 -7.02
N LYS A 634 26.84 26.05 -7.02
CA LYS A 634 26.48 26.78 -5.78
C LYS A 634 25.03 26.61 -5.37
N GLU A 635 24.10 26.48 -6.31
CA GLU A 635 22.66 26.52 -6.07
C GLU A 635 22.10 25.15 -5.67
N TRP A 636 21.31 25.13 -4.60
CA TRP A 636 20.57 23.95 -4.18
C TRP A 636 19.26 23.82 -4.94
N LYS A 637 19.00 22.64 -5.50
CA LYS A 637 17.68 22.25 -5.99
C LYS A 637 16.94 21.51 -4.89
N ARG A 638 15.76 21.98 -4.51
CA ARG A 638 14.91 21.32 -3.49
C ARG A 638 14.29 20.06 -4.07
N LEU A 639 14.25 19.00 -3.27
CA LEU A 639 13.58 17.74 -3.59
C LEU A 639 12.22 17.63 -2.92
N GLY A 640 12.13 17.97 -1.62
CA GLY A 640 10.89 17.88 -0.86
C GLY A 640 11.13 18.18 0.63
N SER A 641 10.06 18.33 1.40
CA SER A 641 10.11 18.54 2.85
C SER A 641 9.21 17.55 3.57
N ASP A 642 9.82 16.74 4.42
CA ASP A 642 9.15 15.69 5.16
C ASP A 642 9.10 16.03 6.65
N ASP A 643 7.97 15.78 7.29
CA ASP A 643 7.70 16.18 8.66
C ASP A 643 7.25 15.06 9.60
N SER A 644 7.32 13.81 9.11
CA SER A 644 7.25 12.58 9.88
C SER A 644 8.49 11.72 9.62
N ALA A 645 8.90 10.93 10.61
CA ALA A 645 9.88 9.87 10.34
C ALA A 645 9.17 8.68 9.67
N PRO A 646 9.85 7.89 8.81
CA PRO A 646 11.26 8.04 8.42
C PRO A 646 11.46 9.26 7.51
N TYR A 647 12.48 10.08 7.76
CA TYR A 647 12.65 11.31 6.98
C TYR A 647 13.31 11.02 5.63
N ARG A 648 12.55 11.08 4.54
CA ARG A 648 13.09 10.81 3.20
C ARG A 648 12.29 11.44 2.06
N VAL A 649 12.91 11.47 0.89
CA VAL A 649 12.31 11.84 -0.40
C VAL A 649 12.93 10.96 -1.50
N PHE A 650 12.33 10.95 -2.68
CA PHE A 650 12.83 10.17 -3.81
C PHE A 650 13.16 11.07 -4.99
N GLN A 651 14.37 10.94 -5.54
CA GLN A 651 14.81 11.70 -6.69
C GLN A 651 14.92 10.79 -7.92
N ASP A 652 14.23 11.14 -9.01
CA ASP A 652 14.52 10.56 -10.32
C ASP A 652 15.82 11.17 -10.88
N VAL A 653 16.86 10.36 -10.99
CA VAL A 653 18.17 10.75 -11.55
C VAL A 653 18.37 10.23 -12.98
N SER A 654 17.37 9.57 -13.57
CA SER A 654 17.46 8.95 -14.90
C SER A 654 17.74 9.97 -16.01
N GLY A 655 17.33 11.23 -15.81
CA GLY A 655 17.61 12.34 -16.72
C GLY A 655 18.99 13.00 -16.55
N LEU A 656 19.81 12.55 -15.60
CA LEU A 656 21.14 13.11 -15.34
C LEU A 656 22.23 12.25 -16.03
N PRO A 657 23.33 12.86 -16.51
CA PRO A 657 24.43 12.10 -17.10
C PRO A 657 25.07 11.13 -16.09
N LYS A 658 25.33 9.89 -16.52
CA LYS A 658 26.12 8.92 -15.72
C LYS A 658 27.51 9.50 -15.39
N GLY A 659 27.99 9.21 -14.18
CA GLY A 659 29.22 9.76 -13.60
C GLY A 659 29.06 11.14 -12.94
N THR A 660 27.88 11.77 -13.02
CA THR A 660 27.62 13.04 -12.34
C THR A 660 27.71 12.84 -10.82
N GLN A 661 28.63 13.56 -10.17
CA GLN A 661 28.70 13.60 -8.71
C GLN A 661 27.68 14.60 -8.17
N LEU A 662 26.84 14.14 -7.25
CA LEU A 662 25.81 14.92 -6.60
C LEU A 662 26.15 15.09 -5.13
N GLU A 663 26.10 16.33 -4.65
CA GLU A 663 26.08 16.64 -3.23
C GLU A 663 24.62 16.74 -2.78
N TYR A 664 24.30 16.07 -1.68
CA TYR A 664 22.98 16.08 -1.05
C TYR A 664 23.03 16.86 0.27
N ARG A 665 21.89 17.46 0.63
CA ARG A 665 21.71 18.23 1.86
C ARG A 665 20.39 17.85 2.52
N ALA A 666 20.45 17.47 3.78
CA ALA A 666 19.31 17.44 4.68
C ALA A 666 19.38 18.65 5.62
N VAL A 667 18.34 19.47 5.63
CA VAL A 667 18.20 20.61 6.54
C VAL A 667 17.01 20.35 7.45
N LEU A 668 17.30 20.14 8.73
CA LEU A 668 16.27 19.96 9.75
C LEU A 668 15.88 21.32 10.32
N ARG A 669 14.57 21.53 10.48
CA ARG A 669 13.97 22.61 11.26
C ARG A 669 13.08 22.03 12.37
N ASP A 670 13.38 22.34 13.63
CA ASP A 670 12.55 21.90 14.76
C ASP A 670 11.32 22.82 14.97
N ALA A 671 10.39 22.38 15.83
CA ALA A 671 9.19 23.15 16.18
C ALA A 671 9.48 24.51 16.88
N SER A 672 10.70 24.74 17.36
CA SER A 672 11.15 26.01 17.97
C SER A 672 11.84 26.94 16.97
N GLY A 673 12.00 26.51 15.70
CA GLY A 673 12.66 27.29 14.66
C GLY A 673 14.18 27.21 14.67
N ASN A 674 14.77 26.25 15.39
CA ASN A 674 16.20 25.97 15.32
C ASN A 674 16.50 25.08 14.10
N TYR A 675 17.74 25.14 13.62
CA TYR A 675 18.19 24.40 12.44
C TYR A 675 19.42 23.54 12.72
N SER A 676 19.49 22.40 12.05
CA SER A 676 20.71 21.59 11.88
C SER A 676 20.77 21.10 10.44
N ALA A 677 21.96 20.71 9.97
CA ALA A 677 22.13 20.23 8.60
C ALA A 677 23.16 19.11 8.52
N SER A 678 23.00 18.25 7.53
CA SER A 678 23.91 17.17 7.18
C SER A 678 24.02 17.05 5.67
N SER A 679 25.13 16.51 5.19
CA SER A 679 25.41 16.33 3.77
C SER A 679 26.00 14.96 3.51
N SER A 680 25.72 14.44 2.32
CA SER A 680 26.34 13.24 1.78
C SER A 680 26.55 13.42 0.27
N TYR A 681 27.18 12.47 -0.38
CA TYR A 681 27.50 12.51 -1.79
C TYR A 681 27.13 11.19 -2.46
N GLY A 682 26.55 11.27 -3.66
CA GLY A 682 26.27 10.12 -4.51
C GLY A 682 26.77 10.34 -5.93
N VAL A 683 26.92 9.25 -6.68
CA VAL A 683 27.33 9.29 -8.10
C VAL A 683 26.23 8.70 -8.96
N VAL A 684 25.78 9.44 -9.97
CA VAL A 684 24.79 8.93 -10.93
C VAL A 684 25.40 7.76 -11.70
N GLY A 685 24.76 6.61 -11.68
CA GLY A 685 25.25 5.41 -12.36
C GLY A 685 24.12 4.46 -12.73
N ASP A 686 24.51 3.33 -13.31
CA ASP A 686 23.59 2.21 -13.43
C ASP A 686 23.30 1.64 -12.05
N ALA A 687 22.08 1.15 -11.85
CA ALA A 687 21.80 0.34 -10.69
C ALA A 687 22.84 -0.78 -10.63
N PRO A 688 23.49 -1.02 -9.47
CA PRO A 688 24.29 -2.22 -9.31
C PRO A 688 23.42 -3.42 -9.72
N PRO A 689 23.92 -4.40 -10.50
CA PRO A 689 23.18 -5.63 -10.67
C PRO A 689 22.80 -6.17 -9.27
N PRO A 690 21.55 -6.60 -9.05
CA PRO A 690 21.16 -7.16 -7.76
C PRO A 690 22.06 -8.37 -7.50
N GLY A 691 22.96 -8.25 -6.53
CA GLY A 691 24.04 -9.22 -6.29
C GLY A 691 25.43 -8.61 -6.42
N GLY A 692 25.81 -7.77 -5.47
CA GLY A 692 27.14 -7.18 -5.40
C GLY A 692 27.56 -6.77 -4.00
N GLY A 693 27.19 -7.54 -2.98
CA GLY A 693 27.59 -7.27 -1.61
C GLY A 693 27.38 -8.47 -0.68
N GLY A 694 28.47 -9.15 -0.30
CA GLY A 694 28.51 -10.03 0.87
C GLY A 694 28.35 -11.54 0.62
N ASN A 695 29.36 -12.14 -0.02
CA ASN A 695 29.86 -13.51 0.21
C ASN A 695 28.88 -14.56 0.82
N THR A 696 28.09 -15.24 -0.03
CA THR A 696 27.74 -16.66 0.17
C THR A 696 28.36 -17.42 -0.99
N GLY A 697 29.43 -18.16 -0.70
CA GLY A 697 30.21 -18.86 -1.73
C GLY A 697 29.33 -19.84 -2.52
N LEU A 698 29.64 -19.98 -3.81
CA LEU A 698 29.13 -21.07 -4.66
C LEU A 698 29.23 -22.39 -3.88
N VAL A 699 28.10 -22.96 -3.47
CA VAL A 699 28.04 -24.31 -2.90
C VAL A 699 28.44 -25.28 -4.01
N VAL A 700 29.66 -25.81 -3.94
CA VAL A 700 30.17 -26.79 -4.89
C VAL A 700 29.36 -28.07 -4.73
N GLN A 701 28.67 -28.49 -5.79
CA GLN A 701 27.86 -29.71 -5.75
C GLN A 701 28.76 -30.95 -5.71
N PRO A 702 28.41 -31.98 -4.94
CA PRO A 702 29.14 -33.25 -4.93
C PRO A 702 29.00 -33.95 -6.29
N ALA A 703 29.86 -34.93 -6.56
CA ALA A 703 29.77 -35.71 -7.80
C ALA A 703 28.56 -36.64 -7.82
N ASN A 704 28.17 -37.14 -6.64
CA ASN A 704 27.04 -38.04 -6.47
C ASN A 704 26.37 -37.85 -5.10
N VAL A 705 25.06 -38.04 -5.08
CA VAL A 705 24.26 -38.19 -3.85
C VAL A 705 23.38 -39.41 -4.02
N SER A 706 23.30 -40.24 -2.98
CA SER A 706 22.39 -41.39 -2.92
C SER A 706 21.55 -41.37 -1.66
N VAL A 707 20.47 -42.14 -1.68
CA VAL A 707 19.57 -42.36 -0.52
C VAL A 707 19.62 -43.80 -0.02
N PRO A 708 20.78 -44.28 0.49
CA PRO A 708 20.89 -45.61 1.06
C PRO A 708 20.01 -45.79 2.30
N GLY A 709 19.33 -46.92 2.37
CA GLY A 709 18.37 -47.27 3.42
C GLY A 709 18.00 -48.75 3.39
N ASP A 710 17.07 -49.14 4.26
CA ASP A 710 16.47 -50.49 4.28
C ASP A 710 15.45 -50.74 3.14
N HIS A 711 15.31 -49.77 2.23
CA HIS A 711 14.51 -49.86 1.00
C HIS A 711 15.34 -50.11 -0.26
N ASN A 712 16.67 -50.27 -0.13
CA ASN A 712 17.55 -50.32 -1.29
C ASN A 712 17.34 -51.60 -2.10
N SER A 713 17.05 -52.73 -1.43
CA SER A 713 16.73 -53.98 -2.12
C SER A 713 15.50 -53.82 -3.04
N GLU A 714 14.50 -53.06 -2.59
CA GLU A 714 13.28 -52.72 -3.31
C GLU A 714 13.54 -51.76 -4.47
N MET A 715 14.56 -50.89 -4.36
CA MET A 715 15.08 -50.08 -5.47
C MET A 715 15.88 -50.90 -6.49
N GLY A 716 16.16 -52.19 -6.20
CA GLY A 716 16.93 -53.09 -7.06
C GLY A 716 18.44 -53.11 -6.77
N CYS A 717 18.87 -52.68 -5.58
CA CYS A 717 20.24 -52.83 -5.11
C CYS A 717 20.51 -54.28 -4.64
N ALA A 718 21.79 -54.67 -4.62
CA ALA A 718 22.20 -56.00 -4.17
C ALA A 718 22.06 -56.21 -2.66
N ALA A 719 22.07 -55.13 -1.87
CA ALA A 719 21.93 -55.13 -0.43
C ALA A 719 21.37 -53.80 0.07
N ASP A 720 20.83 -53.80 1.28
CA ASP A 720 20.41 -52.58 1.96
C ASP A 720 21.57 -51.73 2.43
N TRP A 721 21.31 -50.43 2.63
CA TRP A 721 22.30 -49.45 3.11
C TRP A 721 23.55 -49.34 2.23
N SER A 722 23.39 -49.47 0.90
CA SER A 722 24.48 -49.46 -0.08
C SER A 722 24.63 -48.08 -0.75
N PRO A 723 25.53 -47.19 -0.28
CA PRO A 723 25.66 -45.81 -0.78
C PRO A 723 26.19 -45.74 -2.22
N ASP A 724 26.88 -46.77 -2.69
CA ASP A 724 27.46 -46.92 -4.03
C ASP A 724 26.49 -47.56 -5.04
N CYS A 725 25.33 -48.05 -4.57
CA CYS A 725 24.32 -48.62 -5.44
C CYS A 725 23.86 -47.61 -6.50
N SER A 726 23.95 -47.98 -7.77
CA SER A 726 23.61 -47.10 -8.89
C SER A 726 22.11 -46.78 -8.94
N GLN A 727 21.27 -47.73 -8.52
CA GLN A 727 19.82 -47.60 -8.51
C GLN A 727 19.33 -46.63 -7.43
N ALA A 728 20.09 -46.41 -6.36
CA ALA A 728 19.73 -45.49 -5.27
C ALA A 728 20.35 -44.09 -5.42
N GLN A 729 21.00 -43.80 -6.55
CA GLN A 729 21.58 -42.48 -6.83
C GLN A 729 20.50 -41.49 -7.23
N LEU A 730 20.59 -40.29 -6.67
CA LEU A 730 19.78 -39.15 -7.06
C LEU A 730 20.40 -38.45 -8.28
N THR A 731 19.58 -37.70 -9.01
CA THR A 731 20.01 -36.83 -10.11
C THR A 731 19.94 -35.38 -9.67
N LEU A 732 21.01 -34.62 -9.87
CA LEU A 732 21.02 -33.19 -9.64
C LEU A 732 20.13 -32.50 -10.67
N ASP A 733 19.11 -31.78 -10.20
CA ASP A 733 18.35 -30.88 -11.04
C ASP A 733 19.16 -29.57 -11.24
N PRO A 734 19.58 -29.25 -12.48
CA PRO A 734 20.41 -28.08 -12.74
C PRO A 734 19.66 -26.76 -12.51
N LYS A 735 18.32 -26.77 -12.48
CA LYS A 735 17.44 -25.62 -12.30
C LYS A 735 17.52 -25.07 -10.88
N ASP A 736 17.30 -25.93 -9.90
CA ASP A 736 17.20 -25.56 -8.48
C ASP A 736 18.36 -26.05 -7.61
N LYS A 737 19.27 -26.85 -8.18
CA LYS A 737 20.43 -27.44 -7.49
C LYS A 737 20.05 -28.44 -6.37
N VAL A 738 18.87 -29.03 -6.47
CA VAL A 738 18.40 -30.10 -5.58
C VAL A 738 18.61 -31.47 -6.24
N TRP A 739 19.10 -32.44 -5.48
CA TRP A 739 19.22 -33.83 -5.92
C TRP A 739 17.88 -34.53 -5.73
N LYS A 740 17.38 -35.20 -6.78
CA LYS A 740 16.04 -35.82 -6.81
C LYS A 740 16.09 -37.25 -7.33
N GLY A 741 15.20 -38.10 -6.84
CA GLY A 741 15.05 -39.47 -7.32
C GLY A 741 13.71 -40.06 -6.93
N THR A 742 12.99 -40.62 -7.90
CA THR A 742 11.67 -41.23 -7.69
C THR A 742 11.75 -42.74 -7.85
N TYR A 743 11.25 -43.47 -6.85
CA TYR A 743 11.29 -44.93 -6.81
C TYR A 743 9.94 -45.49 -6.39
N THR A 744 9.53 -46.60 -7.00
CA THR A 744 8.31 -47.30 -6.61
C THR A 744 8.64 -48.26 -5.48
N LEU A 745 8.12 -47.99 -4.27
CA LEU A 745 8.42 -48.75 -3.06
C LEU A 745 7.15 -49.40 -2.50
N PRO A 746 7.24 -50.62 -1.94
CA PRO A 746 6.11 -51.27 -1.26
C PRO A 746 5.71 -50.47 -0.02
N ALA A 747 4.49 -50.69 0.49
CA ALA A 747 4.10 -50.07 1.76
C ALA A 747 4.92 -50.65 2.93
N GLY A 748 5.47 -49.77 3.75
CA GLY A 748 6.33 -50.17 4.86
C GLY A 748 6.97 -48.98 5.58
N GLU A 749 7.41 -49.24 6.81
CA GLU A 749 8.30 -48.33 7.55
C GLU A 749 9.73 -48.53 7.07
N HIS A 750 10.38 -47.45 6.66
CA HIS A 750 11.71 -47.47 6.12
C HIS A 750 12.58 -46.38 6.75
N ALA A 751 13.89 -46.56 6.66
CA ALA A 751 14.86 -45.58 7.14
C ALA A 751 16.01 -45.40 6.15
N TYR A 752 16.49 -44.17 5.99
CA TYR A 752 17.57 -43.84 5.04
C TYR A 752 18.45 -42.69 5.53
N LYS A 753 19.50 -42.41 4.76
CA LYS A 753 20.36 -41.22 4.88
C LYS A 753 20.72 -40.69 3.49
N ALA A 754 21.15 -39.44 3.42
CA ALA A 754 21.82 -38.93 2.22
C ALA A 754 23.32 -39.24 2.29
N ALA A 755 23.82 -40.08 1.40
CA ALA A 755 25.25 -40.41 1.32
C ALA A 755 25.91 -39.68 0.16
N ILE A 756 27.12 -39.15 0.40
CA ILE A 756 27.81 -38.25 -0.54
C ILE A 756 28.96 -39.00 -1.22
N ASN A 757 29.09 -38.77 -2.53
CA ASN A 757 30.14 -39.34 -3.38
C ASN A 757 30.26 -40.86 -3.28
N LYS A 758 29.11 -41.56 -3.24
CA LYS A 758 29.02 -43.03 -3.23
C LYS A 758 29.71 -43.71 -2.04
N SER A 759 29.85 -43.01 -0.92
CA SER A 759 30.51 -43.54 0.28
C SER A 759 29.78 -43.10 1.55
N TRP A 760 30.12 -43.71 2.68
CA TRP A 760 29.68 -43.27 4.00
C TRP A 760 30.60 -42.22 4.63
N ASP A 761 31.70 -41.84 3.97
CA ASP A 761 32.70 -40.90 4.49
C ASP A 761 32.08 -39.54 4.84
N GLU A 762 31.10 -39.13 4.05
CA GLU A 762 30.24 -37.97 4.29
C GLU A 762 28.79 -38.38 4.07
N ASN A 763 27.97 -38.28 5.11
CA ASN A 763 26.54 -38.59 5.06
C ASN A 763 25.75 -37.75 6.04
N TYR A 764 24.50 -37.48 5.69
CA TYR A 764 23.60 -36.63 6.45
C TYR A 764 22.33 -37.39 6.81
N GLY A 765 22.02 -37.36 8.10
CA GLY A 765 20.84 -38.00 8.69
C GLY A 765 19.75 -36.99 9.06
N ALA A 766 18.90 -37.37 10.02
CA ALA A 766 17.83 -36.51 10.54
C ALA A 766 18.35 -35.12 10.95
N GLY A 767 17.61 -34.08 10.58
CA GLY A 767 17.99 -32.68 10.81
C GLY A 767 19.26 -32.23 10.07
N GLY A 768 19.65 -32.91 8.99
CA GLY A 768 20.85 -32.57 8.21
C GLY A 768 22.17 -32.74 8.97
N THR A 769 22.16 -33.52 10.05
CA THR A 769 23.35 -33.71 10.91
C THR A 769 24.34 -34.65 10.22
N LEU A 770 25.61 -34.23 10.14
CA LEU A 770 26.72 -35.06 9.65
C LEU A 770 26.83 -36.32 10.51
N ASN A 771 26.78 -37.50 9.90
CA ASN A 771 26.71 -38.80 10.58
C ASN A 771 25.52 -38.94 11.54
N GLY A 772 24.45 -38.14 11.34
CA GLY A 772 23.27 -38.09 12.20
C GLY A 772 22.45 -39.38 12.24
N ALA A 773 21.35 -39.38 12.97
CA ALA A 773 20.43 -40.51 13.02
C ALA A 773 19.79 -40.81 11.65
N ASN A 774 19.27 -42.01 11.44
CA ASN A 774 18.57 -42.34 10.20
C ASN A 774 17.27 -41.53 10.10
N ILE A 775 16.88 -41.20 8.86
CA ILE A 775 15.62 -40.50 8.54
C ILE A 775 14.55 -41.56 8.31
N SER A 776 13.52 -41.59 9.15
CA SER A 776 12.41 -42.53 9.03
C SER A 776 11.30 -41.97 8.13
N TYR A 777 10.64 -42.84 7.36
CA TYR A 777 9.45 -42.52 6.58
C TYR A 777 8.58 -43.76 6.35
N THR A 778 7.30 -43.54 6.08
CA THR A 778 6.34 -44.62 5.75
C THR A 778 6.02 -44.59 4.26
N ALA A 779 6.43 -45.60 3.51
CA ALA A 779 6.12 -45.72 2.10
C ALA A 779 4.62 -46.06 1.89
N PRO A 780 3.90 -45.40 0.95
CA PRO A 780 2.46 -45.59 0.76
C PRO A 780 2.06 -46.71 -0.24
N ASN A 781 2.98 -47.60 -0.61
CA ASN A 781 2.86 -48.53 -1.75
C ASN A 781 2.69 -47.80 -3.10
N GLY A 782 3.78 -47.21 -3.59
CA GLY A 782 3.75 -46.36 -4.79
C GLY A 782 5.03 -45.55 -4.99
N PRO A 783 5.00 -44.51 -5.84
CA PRO A 783 6.15 -43.66 -6.10
C PRO A 783 6.49 -42.77 -4.89
N VAL A 784 7.71 -42.90 -4.39
CA VAL A 784 8.32 -42.03 -3.38
C VAL A 784 9.45 -41.24 -4.05
N THR A 785 9.39 -39.92 -3.95
CA THR A 785 10.44 -39.03 -4.44
C THR A 785 11.25 -38.51 -3.28
N PHE A 786 12.57 -38.72 -3.33
CA PHE A 786 13.54 -38.22 -2.36
C PHE A 786 14.20 -36.94 -2.88
N TYR A 787 14.47 -36.03 -1.95
CA TYR A 787 15.05 -34.72 -2.20
C TYR A 787 16.25 -34.51 -1.27
N TYR A 788 17.35 -33.99 -1.80
CA TYR A 788 18.51 -33.56 -1.02
C TYR A 788 19.06 -32.23 -1.52
N GLU A 789 19.19 -31.25 -0.63
CA GLU A 789 19.86 -29.99 -0.91
C GLU A 789 21.23 -29.95 -0.22
N HIS A 790 22.29 -29.84 -1.03
CA HIS A 790 23.65 -29.91 -0.50
C HIS A 790 24.01 -28.71 0.39
N GLY A 791 23.50 -27.50 0.10
CA GLY A 791 23.87 -26.29 0.85
C GLY A 791 23.42 -26.31 2.32
N ARG A 792 22.27 -26.90 2.60
CA ARG A 792 21.71 -27.04 3.96
C ARG A 792 21.86 -28.44 4.54
N HIS A 793 22.37 -29.38 3.75
CA HIS A 793 22.46 -30.80 4.06
C HIS A 793 21.10 -31.45 4.42
N PHE A 794 20.00 -30.85 3.98
CA PHE A 794 18.65 -31.30 4.30
C PHE A 794 18.20 -32.38 3.31
N ALA A 795 17.64 -33.47 3.84
CA ALA A 795 17.08 -34.58 3.06
C ALA A 795 15.65 -34.89 3.52
N THR A 796 14.74 -35.12 2.57
CA THR A 796 13.36 -35.53 2.86
C THR A 796 12.76 -36.31 1.69
N SER A 797 11.54 -36.82 1.86
CA SER A 797 10.74 -37.40 0.79
C SER A 797 9.29 -36.90 0.83
N ASN A 798 8.58 -37.02 -0.29
CA ASN A 798 7.14 -36.72 -0.35
C ASN A 798 6.27 -37.70 0.48
N ALA A 799 6.87 -38.77 1.02
CA ALA A 799 6.21 -39.68 1.95
C ALA A 799 6.30 -39.22 3.42
N GLN A 800 7.14 -38.21 3.72
CA GLN A 800 7.30 -37.63 5.07
C GLN A 800 6.42 -36.40 5.30
N GLY A 801 5.87 -35.82 4.24
CA GLY A 801 5.04 -34.61 4.28
C GLY A 801 4.98 -33.92 2.91
N PRO A 802 4.17 -32.87 2.78
CA PRO A 802 4.09 -32.10 1.55
C PRO A 802 5.41 -31.37 1.27
N ILE A 803 5.77 -31.25 0.00
CA ILE A 803 6.93 -30.45 -0.42
C ILE A 803 6.47 -29.00 -0.60
N ILE A 804 6.97 -28.11 0.25
CA ILE A 804 6.48 -26.71 0.32
C ILE A 804 7.44 -25.76 -0.40
N THR A 805 6.99 -25.12 -1.47
CA THR A 805 7.76 -24.05 -2.13
C THR A 805 7.02 -22.71 -2.03
N VAL A 806 7.74 -21.61 -2.20
CA VAL A 806 7.13 -20.27 -2.31
C VAL A 806 7.40 -19.67 -3.68
N PRO A 807 6.51 -19.89 -4.66
CA PRO A 807 6.62 -19.20 -5.93
C PRO A 807 6.21 -17.73 -5.80
N GLY A 808 6.79 -16.89 -6.64
CA GLY A 808 6.56 -15.47 -6.58
C GLY A 808 7.17 -14.73 -7.76
N SER A 809 6.95 -13.43 -7.78
CA SER A 809 7.52 -12.51 -8.78
C SER A 809 9.02 -12.21 -8.56
N PHE A 810 9.71 -13.06 -7.80
CA PHE A 810 11.10 -12.90 -7.36
C PHE A 810 11.97 -14.13 -7.68
N GLN A 811 11.40 -15.16 -8.29
CA GLN A 811 12.09 -16.45 -8.45
C GLN A 811 13.20 -16.36 -9.49
N SER A 812 13.06 -15.50 -10.50
CA SER A 812 14.10 -15.26 -11.50
C SER A 812 15.39 -14.73 -10.87
N GLU A 813 15.27 -13.92 -9.81
CA GLU A 813 16.35 -13.33 -9.04
C GLU A 813 17.13 -14.39 -8.23
N LEU A 814 16.45 -15.49 -7.87
CA LEU A 814 17.05 -16.66 -7.21
C LEU A 814 17.62 -17.68 -8.20
N GLY A 815 17.59 -17.37 -9.50
CA GLY A 815 18.06 -18.22 -10.57
C GLY A 815 17.08 -19.31 -11.01
N CYS A 816 15.78 -19.16 -10.75
CA CYS A 816 14.76 -19.94 -11.47
C CYS A 816 14.64 -19.46 -12.93
N PRO A 817 14.20 -20.33 -13.86
CA PRO A 817 14.02 -19.95 -15.27
C PRO A 817 12.94 -18.89 -15.51
N THR A 818 11.88 -18.90 -14.68
CA THR A 818 10.75 -17.97 -14.74
C THR A 818 10.20 -17.71 -13.34
N ASP A 819 9.45 -16.63 -13.19
CA ASP A 819 8.66 -16.35 -11.99
C ASP A 819 7.41 -17.23 -11.92
N TRP A 820 6.82 -17.31 -10.72
CA TRP A 820 5.59 -18.06 -10.44
C TRP A 820 5.62 -19.54 -10.81
N ASP A 821 6.79 -20.16 -10.72
CA ASP A 821 7.00 -21.56 -11.03
C ASP A 821 7.02 -22.42 -9.74
N PRO A 822 5.93 -23.16 -9.44
CA PRO A 822 5.85 -24.03 -8.26
C PRO A 822 6.81 -25.21 -8.30
N SER A 823 7.34 -25.54 -9.48
CA SER A 823 8.30 -26.62 -9.63
C SER A 823 9.74 -26.20 -9.38
N CYS A 824 10.02 -24.90 -9.21
CA CYS A 824 11.37 -24.42 -8.89
C CYS A 824 11.61 -24.45 -7.37
N MET A 825 12.52 -25.31 -6.90
CA MET A 825 12.80 -25.46 -5.46
C MET A 825 13.87 -24.49 -4.92
N ARG A 826 14.14 -23.36 -5.60
CA ARG A 826 15.05 -22.32 -5.06
C ARG A 826 14.49 -21.69 -3.77
N PRO A 827 13.20 -21.29 -3.71
CA PRO A 827 12.53 -20.92 -2.48
C PRO A 827 11.86 -22.13 -1.80
N TRP A 828 12.65 -23.16 -1.47
CA TRP A 828 12.13 -24.37 -0.80
C TRP A 828 12.08 -24.19 0.71
N LEU A 829 10.87 -24.20 1.28
CA LEU A 829 10.67 -24.10 2.72
C LEU A 829 10.77 -25.48 3.36
N THR A 830 11.43 -25.54 4.51
CA THR A 830 11.65 -26.79 5.25
C THR A 830 11.29 -26.62 6.71
N ASP A 831 10.84 -27.72 7.30
CA ASP A 831 10.57 -27.87 8.72
C ASP A 831 11.72 -28.69 9.33
N GLU A 832 12.82 -28.01 9.67
CA GLU A 832 14.05 -28.69 10.12
C GLU A 832 13.96 -29.17 11.57
N ASP A 833 13.12 -28.55 12.40
CA ASP A 833 12.91 -28.89 13.82
C ASP A 833 11.64 -29.73 14.08
N GLY A 834 10.79 -29.90 13.07
CA GLY A 834 9.61 -30.77 13.11
C GLY A 834 8.44 -30.16 13.88
N ASP A 835 8.39 -28.83 14.02
CA ASP A 835 7.35 -28.13 14.78
C ASP A 835 6.08 -27.85 13.95
N GLY A 836 6.10 -28.17 12.65
CA GLY A 836 5.02 -27.90 11.71
C GLY A 836 5.13 -26.54 10.99
N THR A 837 6.21 -25.78 11.21
CA THR A 837 6.50 -24.49 10.60
C THR A 837 7.62 -24.61 9.57
N TYR A 838 7.26 -24.42 8.32
CA TYR A 838 8.18 -24.47 7.19
C TYR A 838 8.80 -23.09 6.98
N THR A 839 10.13 -23.02 6.94
CA THR A 839 10.84 -21.74 6.79
C THR A 839 11.89 -21.78 5.68
N TRP A 840 12.11 -20.62 5.07
CA TRP A 840 13.19 -20.38 4.11
C TRP A 840 13.60 -18.91 4.18
N SER A 841 14.90 -18.62 4.05
CA SER A 841 15.40 -17.25 4.08
C SER A 841 16.41 -16.99 2.97
N THR A 842 16.43 -15.76 2.44
CA THR A 842 17.38 -15.33 1.41
C THR A 842 17.80 -13.88 1.62
N SER A 843 19.03 -13.55 1.24
CA SER A 843 19.50 -12.17 1.10
C SER A 843 19.70 -11.75 -0.35
N GLU A 844 19.34 -12.61 -1.30
CA GLU A 844 19.55 -12.40 -2.74
C GLU A 844 18.47 -11.52 -3.35
N LEU A 845 17.35 -11.32 -2.64
CA LEU A 845 16.32 -10.38 -3.07
C LEU A 845 16.78 -8.94 -2.90
N GLY A 846 16.85 -8.21 -4.01
CA GLY A 846 17.12 -6.78 -4.01
C GLY A 846 15.97 -5.97 -3.43
N ALA A 847 16.22 -4.69 -3.18
CA ALA A 847 15.20 -3.73 -2.79
C ALA A 847 14.05 -3.73 -3.81
N GLY A 848 12.81 -3.83 -3.35
CA GLY A 848 11.66 -3.89 -4.25
C GLY A 848 10.38 -4.40 -3.60
N SER A 849 9.32 -4.36 -4.40
CA SER A 849 8.03 -5.00 -4.10
C SER A 849 7.90 -6.25 -4.95
N TYR A 850 7.66 -7.37 -4.31
CA TYR A 850 7.43 -8.66 -4.93
C TYR A 850 6.09 -9.22 -4.44
N GLU A 851 5.66 -10.31 -5.04
CA GLU A 851 4.52 -11.10 -4.60
C GLU A 851 4.93 -12.55 -4.41
N ALA A 852 4.26 -13.23 -3.49
CA ALA A 852 4.59 -14.59 -3.10
C ALA A 852 3.34 -15.40 -2.76
N LYS A 853 3.37 -16.70 -3.00
CA LYS A 853 2.34 -17.65 -2.56
C LYS A 853 2.99 -18.98 -2.21
N VAL A 854 2.37 -19.77 -1.35
CA VAL A 854 2.85 -21.10 -0.99
C VAL A 854 2.22 -22.13 -1.92
N ALA A 855 3.02 -23.01 -2.49
CA ALA A 855 2.60 -24.13 -3.33
C ALA A 855 2.99 -25.46 -2.67
N HIS A 856 2.05 -26.39 -2.61
CA HIS A 856 2.28 -27.74 -2.11
C HIS A 856 2.63 -28.69 -3.26
N ASN A 857 3.55 -29.60 -2.99
CA ASN A 857 3.91 -30.71 -3.88
C ASN A 857 4.31 -30.27 -5.30
N LEU A 858 4.97 -29.12 -5.39
CA LEU A 858 5.53 -28.58 -6.63
C LEU A 858 4.46 -28.25 -7.71
N SER A 859 3.20 -28.09 -7.33
CA SER A 859 2.10 -27.72 -8.22
C SER A 859 1.19 -26.65 -7.61
N TRP A 860 0.31 -26.09 -8.42
CA TRP A 860 -0.72 -25.15 -7.97
C TRP A 860 -2.01 -25.82 -7.48
N ASP A 861 -2.07 -27.16 -7.48
CA ASP A 861 -3.27 -27.92 -7.11
C ASP A 861 -3.70 -27.62 -5.66
N GLU A 862 -2.72 -27.40 -4.78
CA GLU A 862 -2.93 -26.93 -3.42
C GLU A 862 -1.98 -25.75 -3.13
N SER A 863 -2.55 -24.60 -2.80
CA SER A 863 -1.78 -23.37 -2.59
C SER A 863 -2.45 -22.38 -1.64
N TYR A 864 -1.63 -21.63 -0.90
CA TYR A 864 -2.09 -20.74 0.17
C TYR A 864 -1.26 -19.45 0.25
N PRO A 865 -1.85 -18.33 0.72
CA PRO A 865 -3.28 -18.08 0.83
C PRO A 865 -3.92 -17.95 -0.57
N ALA A 866 -5.26 -17.79 -0.63
CA ALA A 866 -5.96 -17.71 -1.92
C ALA A 866 -5.42 -16.58 -2.82
N ALA A 867 -5.14 -15.41 -2.24
CA ALA A 867 -4.51 -14.27 -2.90
C ALA A 867 -2.99 -14.30 -2.74
N ASN A 868 -2.28 -13.63 -3.66
CA ASN A 868 -0.85 -13.40 -3.55
C ASN A 868 -0.54 -12.53 -2.33
N VAL A 869 0.57 -12.83 -1.64
CA VAL A 869 1.04 -12.05 -0.50
C VAL A 869 2.11 -11.07 -0.99
N PRO A 870 1.93 -9.76 -0.77
CA PRO A 870 2.96 -8.78 -1.11
C PRO A 870 4.17 -8.92 -0.18
N VAL A 871 5.36 -8.84 -0.77
CA VAL A 871 6.66 -8.89 -0.10
C VAL A 871 7.38 -7.59 -0.38
N THR A 872 7.76 -6.86 0.66
CA THR A 872 8.54 -5.62 0.49
C THR A 872 9.93 -5.83 1.06
N VAL A 873 10.94 -5.55 0.23
CA VAL A 873 12.35 -5.51 0.62
C VAL A 873 12.78 -4.04 0.63
N PRO A 874 12.88 -3.39 1.80
CA PRO A 874 13.11 -1.94 1.88
C PRO A 874 14.44 -1.44 1.33
N ARG A 875 15.48 -2.29 1.33
CA ARG A 875 16.80 -1.99 0.77
C ARG A 875 17.54 -3.29 0.50
N ASP A 876 18.58 -3.21 -0.32
CA ASP A 876 19.45 -4.34 -0.63
C ASP A 876 20.12 -4.93 0.62
N GLY A 877 20.42 -6.23 0.57
CA GLY A 877 21.18 -6.95 1.59
C GLY A 877 20.40 -7.26 2.87
N LEU A 878 19.08 -7.10 2.90
CA LEU A 878 18.23 -7.62 3.98
C LEU A 878 18.01 -9.13 3.80
N ILE A 879 17.96 -9.86 4.91
CA ILE A 879 17.46 -11.23 4.95
C ILE A 879 15.93 -11.15 4.90
N VAL A 880 15.35 -11.74 3.86
CA VAL A 880 13.92 -11.97 3.71
C VAL A 880 13.64 -13.39 4.19
N THR A 881 12.79 -13.54 5.20
CA THR A 881 12.40 -14.84 5.77
C THR A 881 10.94 -15.10 5.46
N PHE A 882 10.69 -16.21 4.76
CA PHE A 882 9.38 -16.76 4.46
C PHE A 882 9.07 -17.88 5.47
N SER A 883 7.89 -17.83 6.08
CA SER A 883 7.46 -18.81 7.08
C SER A 883 6.00 -19.23 6.83
N TYR A 884 5.74 -20.53 6.88
CA TYR A 884 4.45 -21.12 6.61
C TYR A 884 4.11 -22.19 7.65
N VAL A 885 3.01 -22.01 8.38
CA VAL A 885 2.53 -22.99 9.36
C VAL A 885 1.59 -23.97 8.67
N LEU A 886 1.99 -25.25 8.59
CA LEU A 886 1.26 -26.26 7.82
C LEU A 886 -0.17 -26.48 8.34
N ALA A 887 -0.36 -26.50 9.66
CA ALA A 887 -1.65 -26.79 10.28
C ALA A 887 -2.69 -25.67 10.14
N THR A 888 -2.25 -24.41 9.99
CA THR A 888 -3.14 -23.24 9.94
C THR A 888 -3.13 -22.54 8.58
N HIS A 889 -2.24 -22.95 7.68
CA HIS A 889 -1.96 -22.31 6.40
C HIS A 889 -1.52 -20.84 6.53
N GLN A 890 -1.03 -20.44 7.71
CA GLN A 890 -0.58 -19.07 7.94
C GLN A 890 0.77 -18.85 7.27
N PHE A 891 0.80 -17.98 6.25
CA PHE A 891 2.01 -17.56 5.56
C PHE A 891 2.43 -16.15 6.00
N THR A 892 3.70 -16.00 6.38
CA THR A 892 4.28 -14.74 6.85
C THR A 892 5.62 -14.48 6.18
N VAL A 893 5.93 -13.20 5.94
CA VAL A 893 7.21 -12.77 5.39
C VAL A 893 7.77 -11.65 6.25
N THR A 894 9.04 -11.76 6.65
CA THR A 894 9.73 -10.75 7.45
C THR A 894 11.03 -10.34 6.80
N THR A 895 11.50 -9.12 7.06
CA THR A 895 12.79 -8.62 6.58
C THR A 895 13.64 -8.10 7.73
N ALA A 896 14.93 -8.43 7.73
CA ALA A 896 15.88 -7.98 8.74
C ALA A 896 17.28 -7.78 8.20
N LYS A 897 18.14 -7.04 8.92
CA LYS A 897 19.56 -7.00 8.56
C LYS A 897 20.22 -8.34 8.94
N PRO A 898 21.20 -8.83 8.16
CA PRO A 898 22.06 -9.93 8.59
C PRO A 898 22.67 -9.62 9.97
N GLY A 899 22.45 -10.50 10.95
CA GLY A 899 23.02 -10.39 12.31
C GLY A 899 22.24 -9.57 13.34
N ALA A 900 21.16 -8.87 12.97
CA ALA A 900 20.31 -8.11 13.89
C ALA A 900 18.85 -8.60 13.82
N GLN A 901 18.46 -9.40 14.81
CA GLN A 901 17.10 -9.89 15.03
C GLN A 901 16.83 -9.82 16.53
N PRO A 902 15.72 -9.19 16.97
CA PRO A 902 15.35 -9.16 18.36
C PRO A 902 15.33 -10.56 18.99
N ASP A 903 16.20 -10.81 19.96
CA ASP A 903 16.32 -12.05 20.70
C ASP A 903 16.71 -11.74 22.15
N LEU A 904 15.71 -11.77 23.05
CA LEU A 904 15.92 -11.55 24.48
C LEU A 904 16.57 -12.76 25.20
N GLY A 905 16.65 -13.92 24.55
CA GLY A 905 17.34 -15.11 25.07
C GLY A 905 18.85 -14.98 24.95
N GLN A 906 19.34 -14.28 23.93
CA GLN A 906 20.76 -13.93 23.83
C GLN A 906 21.10 -12.71 24.65
N ALA A 907 22.19 -12.76 25.41
CA ALA A 907 22.69 -11.64 26.19
C ALA A 907 23.93 -11.03 25.50
N LYS A 908 23.74 -10.26 24.42
CA LYS A 908 24.82 -9.60 23.66
C LYS A 908 25.30 -8.32 24.36
N ALA A 909 24.44 -7.67 25.14
CA ALA A 909 24.77 -6.45 25.86
C ALA A 909 25.48 -6.73 27.20
N GLN A 910 26.43 -5.89 27.59
CA GLN A 910 27.18 -6.02 28.84
C GLN A 910 27.05 -4.77 29.70
N TRP A 911 26.58 -4.92 30.94
CA TRP A 911 26.55 -3.85 31.93
C TRP A 911 27.91 -3.72 32.63
N VAL A 912 28.67 -2.67 32.33
CA VAL A 912 30.08 -2.55 32.75
C VAL A 912 30.33 -1.48 33.82
N SER A 913 29.41 -0.54 34.01
CA SER A 913 29.50 0.46 35.08
C SER A 913 28.12 0.98 35.46
N ARG A 914 28.01 1.82 36.49
CA ARG A 914 26.72 2.36 36.99
C ARG A 914 25.82 2.96 35.90
N ASP A 915 26.40 3.54 34.85
CA ASP A 915 25.67 4.17 33.75
C ASP A 915 26.06 3.67 32.35
N THR A 916 26.91 2.64 32.24
CA THR A 916 27.51 2.24 30.96
C THR A 916 27.15 0.82 30.57
N LEU A 917 26.68 0.66 29.34
CA LEU A 917 26.48 -0.62 28.68
C LEU A 917 27.33 -0.68 27.42
N LEU A 918 27.83 -1.88 27.10
CA LEU A 918 28.50 -2.19 25.84
C LEU A 918 27.62 -3.13 25.03
N VAL A 919 27.58 -2.94 23.71
CA VAL A 919 27.00 -3.88 22.74
C VAL A 919 27.99 -4.14 21.62
N PRO A 920 27.89 -5.27 20.88
CA PRO A 920 28.68 -5.48 19.68
C PRO A 920 28.66 -4.25 18.77
N ALA A 921 29.76 -3.98 18.08
CA ALA A 921 29.89 -2.82 17.21
C ALA A 921 28.71 -2.74 16.24
N VAL A 922 28.13 -1.54 16.14
CA VAL A 922 27.05 -1.22 15.21
C VAL A 922 27.52 -0.05 14.37
N ASP A 923 27.34 -0.14 13.06
CA ASP A 923 27.68 0.95 12.15
C ASP A 923 26.76 2.14 12.37
N HIS A 924 27.32 3.34 12.42
CA HIS A 924 26.59 4.60 12.64
C HIS A 924 25.65 4.58 13.86
N PRO A 925 26.17 4.24 15.07
CA PRO A 925 25.34 4.08 16.27
C PRO A 925 24.64 5.39 16.68
N GLU A 926 25.15 6.54 16.24
CA GLU A 926 24.56 7.87 16.40
C GLU A 926 23.22 8.05 15.68
N ARG A 927 22.90 7.21 14.69
CA ARG A 927 21.64 7.29 13.91
C ARG A 927 20.47 6.57 14.59
N PHE A 928 20.72 5.82 15.67
CA PHE A 928 19.71 4.98 16.32
C PHE A 928 19.28 5.49 17.70
N ARG A 929 18.08 5.06 18.10
CA ARG A 929 17.57 5.21 19.47
C ARG A 929 17.85 3.95 20.26
N TRP A 930 18.27 4.12 21.51
CA TRP A 930 18.62 3.01 22.40
C TRP A 930 17.83 3.10 23.68
N ARG A 931 17.26 1.98 24.14
CA ARG A 931 16.54 1.93 25.43
C ARG A 931 16.86 0.66 26.19
N LEU A 932 17.04 0.80 27.51
CA LEU A 932 17.14 -0.31 28.45
C LEU A 932 15.77 -0.51 29.07
N HIS A 933 15.26 -1.73 28.98
CA HIS A 933 13.98 -2.18 29.50
C HIS A 933 14.18 -3.13 30.68
N TRP A 934 13.23 -3.12 31.61
CA TRP A 934 13.20 -4.06 32.71
C TRP A 934 11.78 -4.47 33.11
N SER A 935 11.67 -5.73 33.53
CA SER A 935 10.47 -6.26 34.17
C SER A 935 10.83 -6.93 35.50
N ALA A 936 10.12 -6.54 36.56
CA ALA A 936 10.25 -7.20 37.87
C ALA A 936 9.65 -8.62 37.89
N THR A 937 8.78 -8.94 36.92
CA THR A 937 8.07 -10.22 36.83
C THR A 937 8.59 -11.11 35.70
N GLY A 938 9.60 -10.68 34.96
CA GLY A 938 10.11 -11.44 33.81
C GLY A 938 9.18 -11.42 32.60
N ALA A 939 8.47 -10.30 32.41
CA ALA A 939 7.43 -10.14 31.39
C ALA A 939 7.88 -9.34 30.15
N LEU A 940 9.18 -9.17 29.90
CA LEU A 940 9.63 -8.57 28.65
C LEU A 940 9.36 -9.56 27.51
N LYS A 941 8.71 -9.08 26.45
CA LYS A 941 8.36 -9.87 25.27
C LYS A 941 8.50 -8.99 24.04
N ILE A 942 9.10 -9.53 22.99
CA ILE A 942 9.21 -8.86 21.70
C ILE A 942 7.81 -8.70 21.08
N ASP A 943 7.42 -7.46 20.82
CA ASP A 943 6.36 -7.05 19.91
C ASP A 943 7.00 -6.28 18.72
N ALA A 944 6.20 -5.70 17.82
CA ALA A 944 6.72 -5.05 16.62
C ALA A 944 7.58 -3.80 16.89
N ASP A 945 7.19 -2.97 17.86
CA ASP A 945 7.83 -1.68 18.14
C ASP A 945 8.30 -1.52 19.60
N ASP A 946 8.14 -2.53 20.45
CA ASP A 946 8.59 -2.49 21.84
C ASP A 946 8.84 -3.90 22.40
N ILE A 947 9.62 -3.99 23.48
CA ILE A 947 9.82 -5.22 24.28
C ILE A 947 9.09 -5.17 25.64
N GLY A 948 8.34 -4.09 25.88
CA GLY A 948 7.51 -3.90 27.07
C GLY A 948 8.29 -3.52 28.33
N GLY A 949 7.63 -3.61 29.48
CA GLY A 949 8.21 -3.24 30.78
C GLY A 949 8.45 -1.74 30.97
N ALA A 950 9.11 -1.40 32.08
CA ALA A 950 9.59 -0.04 32.31
C ALA A 950 10.91 0.15 31.56
N SER A 951 11.22 1.39 31.14
CA SER A 951 12.43 1.64 30.35
C SER A 951 13.07 2.99 30.59
N ILE A 952 14.32 3.12 30.14
CA ILE A 952 15.12 4.34 30.16
C ILE A 952 15.88 4.48 28.84
N GLY A 953 15.98 5.70 28.31
CA GLY A 953 16.82 5.97 27.14
C GLY A 953 18.32 5.84 27.43
N LEU A 954 19.08 5.40 26.43
CA LEU A 954 20.54 5.50 26.39
C LEU A 954 20.99 6.43 25.27
N ARG A 955 22.21 6.94 25.40
CA ARG A 955 22.91 7.75 24.40
C ARG A 955 24.21 7.07 24.02
N TYR A 956 24.53 7.06 22.73
CA TYR A 956 25.85 6.70 22.25
C TYR A 956 26.91 7.70 22.77
N ASP A 957 28.03 7.18 23.27
CA ASP A 957 29.18 8.01 23.71
C ASP A 957 30.38 7.79 22.77
N PRO A 958 30.61 8.68 21.79
CA PRO A 958 31.72 8.54 20.85
C PRO A 958 33.11 8.75 21.49
N ARG A 959 33.17 9.21 22.74
CA ARG A 959 34.45 9.51 23.42
C ARG A 959 35.07 8.29 24.09
N GLU A 960 34.26 7.26 24.40
CA GLU A 960 34.73 6.01 24.98
C GLU A 960 34.67 4.90 23.92
N VAL A 961 35.75 4.78 23.15
CA VAL A 961 35.89 3.76 22.10
C VAL A 961 36.43 2.48 22.72
N ARG A 962 35.70 1.38 22.56
CA ARG A 962 36.16 0.03 22.91
C ARG A 962 36.20 -0.83 21.65
N PRO A 963 37.34 -1.46 21.31
CA PRO A 963 37.45 -2.26 20.09
C PRO A 963 36.35 -3.32 20.01
N GLY A 964 35.58 -3.33 18.92
CA GLY A 964 34.49 -4.28 18.71
C GLY A 964 33.17 -3.97 19.44
N TYR A 965 33.07 -2.84 20.15
CA TYR A 965 31.87 -2.48 20.91
C TYR A 965 31.40 -1.05 20.68
N THR A 966 30.08 -0.86 20.70
CA THR A 966 29.42 0.43 20.83
C THR A 966 29.16 0.73 22.31
N THR A 967 29.63 1.88 22.79
CA THR A 967 29.43 2.32 24.18
C THR A 967 28.15 3.15 24.31
N LEU A 968 27.26 2.72 25.20
CA LEU A 968 25.99 3.38 25.49
C LEU A 968 25.93 3.84 26.95
N ARG A 969 25.45 5.07 27.18
CA ARG A 969 25.30 5.69 28.49
C ARG A 969 23.85 5.94 28.84
N LEU A 970 23.45 5.68 30.09
CA LEU A 970 22.11 6.02 30.57
C LEU A 970 21.85 7.54 30.46
N SER A 971 20.65 7.92 30.03
CA SER A 971 20.23 9.33 29.92
C SER A 971 20.28 10.08 31.26
N HIS A 972 20.03 9.37 32.36
CA HIS A 972 20.15 9.85 33.74
C HIS A 972 20.07 8.69 34.76
N LEU A 973 20.83 8.79 35.86
CA LEU A 973 20.90 7.75 36.89
C LEU A 973 19.63 7.58 37.73
N GLY A 974 18.80 8.64 37.84
CA GLY A 974 17.61 8.62 38.71
C GLY A 974 16.50 7.63 38.30
N ALA A 975 16.60 6.98 37.13
CA ALA A 975 15.61 5.99 36.65
C ALA A 975 15.60 4.71 37.43
N LEU A 976 16.78 4.32 37.88
CA LEU A 976 17.03 3.01 38.46
C LEU A 976 16.80 3.04 39.98
N HIS A 977 16.42 4.21 40.53
CA HIS A 977 16.21 4.38 41.95
C HIS A 977 14.99 3.58 42.42
N GLY A 978 15.24 2.56 43.25
CA GLY A 978 14.21 1.61 43.73
C GLY A 978 14.00 0.39 42.84
N VAL A 979 14.66 0.29 41.68
CA VAL A 979 14.63 -0.91 40.84
C VAL A 979 15.60 -1.94 41.44
N ARG A 980 15.09 -3.11 41.84
CA ARG A 980 15.93 -4.27 42.21
C ARG A 980 16.51 -4.91 40.96
N LEU A 981 17.49 -4.25 40.35
CA LEU A 981 18.16 -4.71 39.13
C LEU A 981 18.74 -6.13 39.26
N GLY A 982 19.09 -6.56 40.48
CA GLY A 982 19.56 -7.92 40.76
C GLY A 982 18.55 -9.04 40.48
N THR A 983 17.25 -8.75 40.41
CA THR A 983 16.20 -9.78 40.19
C THR A 983 15.32 -9.49 38.97
N ALA A 984 15.47 -8.35 38.31
CA ALA A 984 14.65 -7.97 37.16
C ALA A 984 15.18 -8.55 35.85
N GLN A 985 14.32 -9.03 34.96
CA GLN A 985 14.71 -9.32 33.58
C GLN A 985 15.11 -8.00 32.91
N LEU A 986 16.24 -7.98 32.21
CA LEU A 986 16.76 -6.81 31.50
C LEU A 986 16.82 -7.09 30.00
N GLY A 987 16.40 -6.12 29.20
CA GLY A 987 16.54 -6.15 27.76
C GLY A 987 17.05 -4.80 27.26
N LEU A 988 17.98 -4.80 26.32
CA LEU A 988 18.42 -3.61 25.60
C LEU A 988 17.83 -3.67 24.20
N ALA A 989 17.19 -2.58 23.79
CA ALA A 989 16.53 -2.47 22.49
C ALA A 989 17.13 -1.32 21.66
N GLN A 990 17.33 -1.60 20.38
CA GLN A 990 17.73 -0.67 19.34
C GLN A 990 16.52 -0.35 18.47
N TYR A 991 16.29 0.94 18.23
CA TYR A 991 15.20 1.42 17.40
C TYR A 991 15.72 2.36 16.32
N ASP A 992 15.01 2.43 15.21
CA ASP A 992 15.18 3.52 14.24
C ASP A 992 14.52 4.83 14.74
N ASP A 993 14.49 5.85 13.89
CA ASP A 993 13.90 7.15 14.18
C ASP A 993 12.35 7.16 14.13
N THR A 994 11.74 6.18 13.45
CA THR A 994 10.28 5.90 13.49
C THR A 994 9.86 5.30 14.84
N GLY A 995 10.81 4.70 15.56
CA GLY A 995 10.56 3.97 16.80
C GLY A 995 10.28 2.48 16.57
N ARG A 996 10.48 1.97 15.36
CA ARG A 996 10.43 0.53 15.06
C ARG A 996 11.59 -0.18 15.73
N LEU A 997 11.32 -1.36 16.29
CA LEU A 997 12.33 -2.22 16.89
C LEU A 997 13.20 -2.85 15.79
N LEU A 998 14.50 -2.60 15.84
CA LEU A 998 15.48 -3.17 14.90
C LEU A 998 16.20 -4.39 15.49
N ASP A 999 16.56 -4.30 16.77
CA ASP A 999 17.22 -5.38 17.51
C ASP A 999 16.85 -5.28 18.99
N ALA A 1000 16.88 -6.41 19.69
CA ALA A 1000 16.73 -6.49 21.13
C ALA A 1000 17.57 -7.63 21.67
N THR A 1001 18.16 -7.44 22.84
CA THR A 1001 19.01 -8.47 23.46
C THR A 1001 18.91 -8.43 24.98
N GLY A 1002 19.07 -9.56 25.64
CA GLY A 1002 19.32 -9.62 27.07
C GLY A 1002 20.60 -8.87 27.48
N VAL A 1003 20.70 -8.56 28.76
CA VAL A 1003 21.86 -7.83 29.32
C VAL A 1003 22.63 -8.70 30.30
N GLN A 1004 23.90 -9.00 29.98
CA GLN A 1004 24.86 -9.61 30.90
C GLN A 1004 25.19 -8.63 32.02
N ARG A 1005 25.21 -9.13 33.25
CA ARG A 1005 25.59 -8.33 34.41
C ARG A 1005 27.04 -8.66 34.76
N GLY A 1006 27.89 -7.64 34.88
CA GLY A 1006 29.18 -7.79 35.54
C GLY A 1006 28.95 -8.28 36.98
N GLY A 1007 29.67 -9.33 37.37
CA GLY A 1007 29.61 -9.92 38.71
C GLY A 1007 30.03 -8.97 39.84
#